data_AF-A0A1B2I6N7-F1
#
_entry.id   AF-A0A1B2I6N7-F1
#
_cell.length_a   1.000
_cell.length_b   1.000
_cell.length_c   1.000
_cell.angle_alpha   90.00
_cell.angle_beta   90.00
_cell.angle_gamma   90.00
#
_symmetry.space_group_name_H-M   'P 1'
#
loop_
_entity.id
_entity.type
_entity.pdbx_description
1 polymer ?
#
loop_
_entity_poly.entity_id
_entity_poly.type
_entity_poly.pdbx_seq_one_letter_code
_entity_poly.pdbx_strand_id
1 'polypeptide(L)'
;MRVGGFMDGGPDMPEGSNGYIYEYLLALAQFTGWKYEFIGGTLAETIERLERGEVDVVGYLRKDQYRGNRLAFSPLSTGRSTQCIVVRNDDGRFAYEDFSSFNGARAALVMGSPDNKKYLNYCRAKGFSTHNTFYPSYKEAVGALTDGRADILFSDNFRLGRGLKIVARFAPESFYFAVNKDNTVLWEKLNQALNELNFFYPSFNSDLYNKYYGTERETAVVFTRAERDYIKSAPHVVILYDDTWYPMEYYDAKEKKFFGIVPEILALISEKSGLKFTPEGINAPAPALSGKMKSEKNIVSSMTYDYIWATKNGANVTPLFTQAAIVCVKKSRAAPVDSVAVLNRNYIASNVRKFAPGMKYVSYSSTLDCIKAVKRGDVGCTFINAYEAGYYSSFAKYRNLYYEGVSGETQSLSLGVSAGADPLLFSIISKTLESLPASDIRDIVRRNTEKYYQPRWSDIIYTDPEKAAALAGLFATTLAALVLLWRMYRIKKEKNLELERANEAKSKFLASMSHEIRTPLTTIIGINDEIAESSPTEEIKTASEKIKKASEHLLSLINDVLDMSKINEGKMELRKDSFDLAETVRAVGVIYAAVASRQGLAFRLESPEGELFVSADELRIRQILINLISNAIKYNRPGGEVALRLELLSTDEKELSVRLSVEDTGIGIKKENLDAIFTEFEQEGRSGGAVKGTGLGLAIASKIAAMLGSWIHVESEPDRGSRFWFDLRLERALPAAETSRDGLLAEDAYKGRKVIVAEDHPINASIVRRMLEKWGIECLMAENGRICADIFAASAPKEIDAILMDIQMPIMTGYEAARAIREMERPDAASVPIIALTANAFDEDASKARAAGMNAHVVKPIDISVLYGILGKFFKGGQR
;
A
#
# COMPACT_ATOMS: atom_id res chain seq x y z
N MET A 1 -38.06 71.55 5.81
CA MET A 1 -37.34 72.32 4.77
C MET A 1 -37.87 71.88 3.43
N ARG A 2 -38.61 72.75 2.76
CA ARG A 2 -39.15 72.55 1.41
C ARG A 2 -38.04 72.80 0.41
N VAL A 3 -37.73 71.81 -0.43
CA VAL A 3 -36.60 71.84 -1.36
C VAL A 3 -37.10 71.74 -2.79
N GLY A 4 -36.65 72.66 -3.65
CA GLY A 4 -36.87 72.60 -5.10
C GLY A 4 -35.57 72.38 -5.88
N GLY A 5 -35.67 72.22 -7.20
CA GLY A 5 -34.50 72.16 -8.09
C GLY A 5 -33.69 70.86 -7.99
N PHE A 6 -34.37 69.73 -7.87
CA PHE A 6 -33.80 68.39 -8.05
C PHE A 6 -34.14 67.88 -9.45
N MET A 7 -33.24 67.12 -10.09
CA MET A 7 -33.54 66.50 -11.39
C MET A 7 -34.50 65.32 -11.17
N ASP A 8 -35.51 65.18 -12.04
CA ASP A 8 -36.47 64.07 -12.01
C ASP A 8 -35.73 62.73 -11.88
N GLY A 9 -36.20 61.90 -10.94
CA GLY A 9 -35.67 60.56 -10.72
C GLY A 9 -35.80 59.72 -11.99
N GLY A 10 -34.93 58.70 -12.12
CA GLY A 10 -35.04 57.74 -13.21
C GLY A 10 -36.43 57.07 -13.27
N PRO A 11 -36.78 56.45 -14.41
CA PRO A 11 -38.15 56.02 -14.74
C PRO A 11 -38.81 55.01 -13.80
N ASP A 12 -38.08 54.40 -12.86
CA ASP A 12 -38.56 53.29 -12.02
C ASP A 12 -38.64 53.61 -10.50
N MET A 13 -38.57 54.88 -10.08
CA MET A 13 -38.56 55.25 -8.65
C MET A 13 -39.44 56.48 -8.35
N PRO A 14 -40.02 56.59 -7.14
CA PRO A 14 -40.83 57.75 -6.77
C PRO A 14 -40.03 59.06 -6.91
N GLU A 15 -40.66 60.07 -7.51
CA GLU A 15 -40.08 61.41 -7.68
C GLU A 15 -39.49 61.93 -6.35
N GLY A 16 -38.23 62.38 -6.37
CA GLY A 16 -37.59 63.04 -5.22
C GLY A 16 -36.88 62.14 -4.18
N SER A 17 -36.71 60.84 -4.42
CA SER A 17 -36.16 59.89 -3.41
C SER A 17 -34.73 59.36 -3.69
N ASN A 18 -34.04 59.86 -4.71
CA ASN A 18 -32.67 59.43 -5.09
C ASN A 18 -31.99 60.54 -5.93
N GLY A 19 -30.65 60.58 -5.95
CA GLY A 19 -29.86 61.46 -6.81
C GLY A 19 -28.82 62.28 -6.07
N TYR A 20 -27.92 62.92 -6.82
CA TYR A 20 -26.81 63.70 -6.28
C TYR A 20 -27.26 64.74 -5.23
N ILE A 21 -28.25 65.57 -5.56
CA ILE A 21 -28.75 66.62 -4.65
C ILE A 21 -29.46 66.02 -3.43
N TYR A 22 -30.17 64.90 -3.62
CA TYR A 22 -30.86 64.22 -2.53
C TYR A 22 -29.87 63.71 -1.47
N GLU A 23 -28.84 62.97 -1.88
CA GLU A 23 -27.80 62.48 -0.96
C GLU A 23 -26.98 63.63 -0.36
N TYR A 24 -26.74 64.70 -1.11
CA TYR A 24 -26.11 65.91 -0.58
C TYR A 24 -26.91 66.50 0.58
N LEU A 25 -28.22 66.62 0.42
CA LEU A 25 -29.11 67.14 1.46
C LEU A 25 -29.16 66.19 2.67
N LEU A 26 -29.17 64.87 2.47
CA LEU A 26 -29.07 63.91 3.58
C LEU A 26 -27.76 64.07 4.37
N ALA A 27 -26.64 64.37 3.71
CA ALA A 27 -25.39 64.67 4.40
C ALA A 27 -25.49 65.97 5.20
N LEU A 28 -26.08 67.03 4.63
CA LEU A 28 -26.34 68.28 5.35
C LEU A 28 -27.32 68.12 6.52
N ALA A 29 -28.26 67.18 6.44
CA ALA A 29 -29.19 66.87 7.54
C ALA A 29 -28.46 66.44 8.81
N GLN A 30 -27.29 65.80 8.70
CA GLN A 30 -26.51 65.31 9.84
C GLN A 30 -25.94 66.47 10.68
N PHE A 31 -25.64 67.60 10.04
CA PHE A 31 -25.12 68.81 10.70
C PHE A 31 -26.23 69.77 11.15
N THR A 32 -27.38 69.74 10.46
CA THR A 32 -28.47 70.71 10.68
C THR A 32 -29.68 70.16 11.44
N GLY A 33 -29.87 68.83 11.45
CA GLY A 33 -31.10 68.18 11.92
C GLY A 33 -32.32 68.42 11.02
N TRP A 34 -32.15 68.97 9.81
CA TRP A 34 -33.28 69.32 8.94
C TRP A 34 -33.99 68.09 8.37
N LYS A 35 -35.32 68.16 8.33
CA LYS A 35 -36.17 67.23 7.55
C LYS A 35 -36.55 67.91 6.24
N TYR A 36 -36.40 67.19 5.13
CA TYR A 36 -36.67 67.72 3.80
C TYR A 36 -37.99 67.24 3.22
N GLU A 37 -38.68 68.15 2.53
CA GLU A 37 -39.87 67.89 1.73
C GLU A 37 -39.56 68.35 0.30
N PHE A 38 -39.65 67.46 -0.69
CA PHE A 38 -39.24 67.75 -2.06
C PHE A 38 -40.43 68.27 -2.87
N ILE A 39 -40.32 69.50 -3.38
CA ILE A 39 -41.35 70.17 -4.18
C ILE A 39 -40.98 70.07 -5.66
N GLY A 40 -41.77 69.27 -6.40
CA GLY A 40 -41.65 69.15 -7.86
C GLY A 40 -42.07 70.42 -8.61
N GLY A 41 -41.57 70.55 -9.84
CA GLY A 41 -41.83 71.68 -10.73
C GLY A 41 -40.64 71.96 -11.63
N THR A 42 -40.85 72.77 -12.67
CA THR A 42 -39.73 73.20 -13.53
C THR A 42 -38.76 74.07 -12.74
N LEU A 43 -37.49 74.15 -13.18
CA LEU A 43 -36.50 74.99 -12.50
C LEU A 43 -36.96 76.45 -12.40
N ALA A 44 -37.66 76.97 -13.42
CA ALA A 44 -38.22 78.32 -13.39
C ALA A 44 -39.30 78.47 -12.31
N GLU A 45 -40.25 77.54 -12.24
CA GLU A 45 -41.31 77.54 -11.22
C GLU A 45 -40.73 77.44 -9.80
N THR A 46 -39.75 76.57 -9.58
CA THR A 46 -39.13 76.41 -8.25
C THR A 46 -38.38 77.66 -7.79
N ILE A 47 -37.77 78.43 -8.71
CA ILE A 47 -37.16 79.72 -8.40
C ILE A 47 -38.24 80.75 -8.01
N GLU A 48 -39.33 80.84 -8.75
CA GLU A 48 -40.45 81.75 -8.41
C GLU A 48 -41.11 81.37 -7.07
N ARG A 49 -41.20 80.07 -6.76
CA ARG A 49 -41.67 79.59 -5.45
C ARG A 49 -40.68 79.89 -4.33
N LEU A 50 -39.37 79.85 -4.60
CA LEU A 50 -38.33 80.24 -3.64
C LEU A 50 -38.46 81.73 -3.26
N GLU A 51 -38.70 82.60 -4.23
CA GLU A 51 -38.88 84.03 -4.00
C GLU A 51 -40.17 84.35 -3.22
N ARG A 52 -41.24 83.58 -3.45
CA ARG A 52 -42.49 83.67 -2.69
C ARG A 52 -42.40 83.04 -1.29
N GLY A 53 -41.30 82.37 -0.96
CA GLY A 53 -41.15 81.64 0.31
C GLY A 53 -41.98 80.35 0.40
N GLU A 54 -42.43 79.82 -0.75
CA GLU A 54 -43.11 78.52 -0.85
C GLU A 54 -42.09 77.35 -0.88
N VAL A 55 -40.85 77.64 -1.31
CA VAL A 55 -39.69 76.74 -1.24
C VAL A 55 -38.63 77.42 -0.36
N ASP A 56 -37.94 76.65 0.48
CA ASP A 56 -36.93 77.19 1.40
C ASP A 56 -35.52 77.17 0.79
N VAL A 57 -35.18 76.11 0.05
CA VAL A 57 -33.86 75.91 -0.58
C VAL A 57 -34.05 75.37 -2.00
N VAL A 58 -33.31 75.89 -2.97
CA VAL A 58 -33.25 75.31 -4.32
C VAL A 58 -31.83 74.83 -4.62
N GLY A 59 -31.70 73.56 -5.03
CA GLY A 59 -30.43 72.96 -5.42
C GLY A 59 -30.12 73.12 -6.91
N TYR A 60 -28.91 72.72 -7.30
CA TYR A 60 -28.52 72.60 -8.71
C TYR A 60 -28.62 73.91 -9.52
N LEU A 61 -28.45 75.06 -8.87
CA LEU A 61 -28.54 76.37 -9.52
C LEU A 61 -27.18 76.87 -9.97
N ARG A 62 -27.12 77.34 -11.22
CA ARG A 62 -25.95 78.06 -11.74
C ARG A 62 -26.03 79.52 -11.29
N LYS A 63 -24.90 80.04 -10.81
CA LYS A 63 -24.78 81.44 -10.42
C LYS A 63 -24.62 82.31 -11.67
N ASP A 64 -25.52 83.25 -11.87
CA ASP A 64 -25.43 84.28 -12.89
C ASP A 64 -25.83 85.64 -12.31
N GLN A 65 -25.49 86.73 -13.01
CA GLN A 65 -25.70 88.09 -12.52
C GLN A 65 -27.19 88.41 -12.29
N TYR A 66 -28.07 87.85 -13.10
CA TYR A 66 -29.51 88.07 -12.99
C TYR A 66 -30.09 87.39 -11.75
N ARG A 67 -29.74 86.11 -11.52
CA ARG A 67 -30.16 85.35 -10.34
C ARG A 67 -29.49 85.83 -9.06
N GLY A 68 -28.23 86.25 -9.10
CA GLY A 68 -27.52 86.77 -7.92
C GLY A 68 -28.11 88.06 -7.36
N ASN A 69 -28.84 88.82 -8.18
CA ASN A 69 -29.59 89.98 -7.72
C ASN A 69 -30.86 89.58 -6.94
N ARG A 70 -31.43 88.40 -7.21
CA ARG A 70 -32.72 87.94 -6.70
C ARG A 70 -32.62 86.88 -5.58
N LEU A 71 -31.56 86.07 -5.59
CA LEU A 71 -31.37 84.93 -4.69
C LEU A 71 -30.06 85.04 -3.91
N ALA A 72 -30.02 84.46 -2.72
CA ALA A 72 -28.79 84.29 -1.94
C ALA A 72 -28.19 82.90 -2.18
N PHE A 73 -27.07 82.85 -2.92
CA PHE A 73 -26.35 81.62 -3.25
C PHE A 73 -25.38 81.21 -2.15
N SER A 74 -25.19 79.90 -1.96
CA SER A 74 -24.10 79.39 -1.13
C SER A 74 -22.73 79.84 -1.67
N PRO A 75 -21.75 80.14 -0.81
CA PRO A 75 -20.40 80.52 -1.23
C PRO A 75 -19.62 79.30 -1.76
N LEU A 76 -19.88 78.13 -1.17
CA LEU A 76 -19.32 76.87 -1.61
C LEU A 76 -20.15 76.29 -2.76
N SER A 77 -19.45 75.90 -3.82
CA SER A 77 -20.03 75.11 -4.90
C SER A 77 -20.37 73.72 -4.38
N THR A 78 -21.56 73.24 -4.75
CA THR A 78 -22.04 71.91 -4.39
C THR A 78 -21.74 70.90 -5.49
N GLY A 79 -21.04 71.30 -6.55
CA GLY A 79 -20.60 70.41 -7.63
C GLY A 79 -20.40 71.15 -8.96
N ARG A 80 -20.00 70.42 -10.01
CA ARG A 80 -19.72 71.01 -11.33
C ARG A 80 -20.34 70.18 -12.46
N SER A 81 -21.10 70.82 -13.35
CA SER A 81 -21.54 70.23 -14.63
C SER A 81 -20.54 70.56 -15.74
N THR A 82 -20.41 69.69 -16.73
CA THR A 82 -19.71 69.98 -17.99
C THR A 82 -20.65 69.79 -19.16
N GLN A 83 -20.57 70.70 -20.13
CA GLN A 83 -21.26 70.54 -21.40
C GLN A 83 -20.52 69.54 -22.26
N CYS A 84 -21.26 68.70 -22.97
CA CYS A 84 -20.74 67.54 -23.69
C CYS A 84 -21.31 67.47 -25.11
N ILE A 85 -20.49 66.99 -26.04
CA ILE A 85 -20.95 66.43 -27.31
C ILE A 85 -21.01 64.92 -27.13
N VAL A 86 -22.18 64.34 -27.38
CA VAL A 86 -22.49 62.93 -27.14
C VAL A 86 -22.86 62.27 -28.46
N VAL A 87 -22.43 61.04 -28.66
CA VAL A 87 -22.74 60.22 -29.84
C VAL A 87 -23.14 58.81 -29.40
N ARG A 88 -23.70 58.01 -30.32
CA ARG A 88 -23.92 56.59 -30.05
C ARG A 88 -22.59 55.87 -29.85
N ASN A 89 -22.59 54.88 -28.97
CA ASN A 89 -21.36 54.18 -28.60
C ASN A 89 -20.74 53.43 -29.79
N ASP A 90 -21.58 52.84 -30.63
CA ASP A 90 -21.25 52.09 -31.85
C ASP A 90 -20.77 52.98 -33.01
N ASP A 91 -20.93 54.30 -32.93
CA ASP A 91 -20.53 55.22 -34.00
C ASP A 91 -19.02 55.50 -33.95
N GLY A 92 -18.26 54.79 -34.79
CA GLY A 92 -16.81 54.90 -34.88
C GLY A 92 -16.29 56.18 -35.58
N ARG A 93 -17.17 56.98 -36.21
CA ARG A 93 -16.77 58.15 -36.99
C ARG A 93 -16.16 59.26 -36.12
N PHE A 94 -16.66 59.41 -34.89
CA PHE A 94 -16.32 60.52 -34.01
C PHE A 94 -15.24 60.11 -32.99
N ALA A 95 -14.08 60.76 -33.02
CA ALA A 95 -13.04 60.66 -31.99
C ALA A 95 -13.25 61.68 -30.88
N TYR A 96 -12.61 61.47 -29.72
CA TYR A 96 -12.52 62.49 -28.70
C TYR A 96 -11.80 63.73 -29.25
N GLU A 97 -12.48 64.88 -29.22
CA GLU A 97 -12.01 66.18 -29.70
C GLU A 97 -11.50 66.21 -31.15
N ASP A 98 -11.94 65.27 -31.99
CA ASP A 98 -11.72 65.35 -33.44
C ASP A 98 -12.77 66.27 -34.08
N PHE A 99 -12.56 67.58 -33.91
CA PHE A 99 -13.51 68.60 -34.38
C PHE A 99 -13.78 68.54 -35.88
N SER A 100 -12.82 68.05 -36.66
CA SER A 100 -12.98 67.87 -38.10
C SER A 100 -14.08 66.85 -38.45
N SER A 101 -14.22 65.80 -37.61
CA SER A 101 -15.23 64.76 -37.78
C SER A 101 -16.65 65.26 -37.56
N PHE A 102 -16.84 66.38 -36.83
CA PHE A 102 -18.15 66.97 -36.58
C PHE A 102 -18.67 67.80 -37.76
N ASN A 103 -17.85 68.10 -38.76
CA ASN A 103 -18.27 68.94 -39.88
C ASN A 103 -19.41 68.29 -40.67
N GLY A 104 -20.53 69.01 -40.77
CA GLY A 104 -21.74 68.54 -41.46
C GLY A 104 -22.55 67.49 -40.68
N ALA A 105 -22.14 67.11 -39.47
CA ALA A 105 -22.91 66.18 -38.64
C ALA A 105 -24.28 66.76 -38.25
N ARG A 106 -25.32 65.94 -38.19
CA ARG A 106 -26.66 66.36 -37.75
C ARG A 106 -26.69 66.46 -36.23
N ALA A 107 -26.78 67.68 -35.70
CA ALA A 107 -26.81 67.93 -34.27
C ALA A 107 -28.23 68.04 -33.76
N ALA A 108 -28.55 67.30 -32.69
CA ALA A 108 -29.78 67.45 -31.94
C ALA A 108 -29.60 68.48 -30.81
N LEU A 109 -30.38 69.55 -30.86
CA LEU A 109 -30.43 70.60 -29.83
C LEU A 109 -31.85 70.68 -29.26
N VAL A 110 -31.98 71.10 -28.00
CA VAL A 110 -33.29 71.29 -27.36
C VAL A 110 -33.78 72.72 -27.61
N MET A 111 -35.01 72.86 -28.08
CA MET A 111 -35.63 74.15 -28.37
C MET A 111 -35.69 75.02 -27.10
N GLY A 112 -35.35 76.31 -27.23
CA GLY A 112 -35.35 77.26 -26.11
C GLY A 112 -34.24 77.06 -25.06
N SER A 113 -33.37 76.05 -25.19
CA SER A 113 -32.30 75.82 -24.22
C SER A 113 -31.27 76.96 -24.23
N PRO A 114 -30.94 77.56 -23.07
CA PRO A 114 -29.90 78.60 -22.99
C PRO A 114 -28.51 78.06 -23.31
N ASP A 115 -28.30 76.75 -23.18
CA ASP A 115 -27.03 76.09 -23.44
C ASP A 115 -26.72 75.98 -24.95
N ASN A 116 -27.71 76.14 -25.83
CA ASN A 116 -27.50 76.14 -27.30
C ASN A 116 -26.51 77.22 -27.75
N LYS A 117 -26.53 78.41 -27.11
CA LYS A 117 -25.57 79.48 -27.40
C LYS A 117 -24.14 79.05 -27.08
N LYS A 118 -23.94 78.28 -26.01
CA LYS A 118 -22.62 77.77 -25.60
C LYS A 118 -22.11 76.76 -26.62
N TYR A 119 -22.96 75.85 -27.07
CA TYR A 119 -22.63 74.91 -28.14
C TYR A 119 -22.20 75.62 -29.42
N LEU A 120 -22.98 76.61 -29.88
CA LEU A 120 -22.64 77.37 -31.08
C LEU A 120 -21.34 78.19 -30.92
N ASN A 121 -21.10 78.77 -29.73
CA ASN A 121 -19.83 79.43 -29.42
C ASN A 121 -18.66 78.45 -29.44
N TYR A 122 -18.86 77.23 -28.92
CA TYR A 122 -17.85 76.19 -28.93
C TYR A 122 -17.53 75.71 -30.35
N CYS A 123 -18.55 75.52 -31.20
CA CYS A 123 -18.39 75.21 -32.62
C CYS A 123 -17.52 76.27 -33.32
N ARG A 124 -17.81 77.56 -33.09
CA ARG A 124 -17.02 78.68 -33.63
C ARG A 124 -15.59 78.71 -33.10
N ALA A 125 -15.41 78.54 -31.79
CA ALA A 125 -14.10 78.57 -31.14
C ALA A 125 -13.19 77.42 -31.59
N LYS A 126 -13.77 76.25 -31.91
CA LYS A 126 -13.05 75.06 -32.36
C LYS A 126 -13.03 74.89 -33.89
N GLY A 127 -13.70 75.77 -34.64
CA GLY A 127 -13.65 75.81 -36.10
C GLY A 127 -14.40 74.68 -36.81
N PHE A 128 -15.54 74.22 -36.28
CA PHE A 128 -16.39 73.21 -36.94
C PHE A 128 -17.85 73.67 -37.07
N SER A 129 -18.58 73.09 -38.04
CA SER A 129 -19.98 73.43 -38.31
C SER A 129 -20.88 72.19 -38.43
N THR A 130 -22.14 72.30 -38.01
CA THR A 130 -23.08 71.17 -37.90
C THR A 130 -24.46 71.55 -38.44
N HIS A 131 -25.21 70.55 -38.89
CA HIS A 131 -26.61 70.70 -39.30
C HIS A 131 -27.51 70.61 -38.06
N ASN A 132 -27.84 71.77 -37.49
CA ASN A 132 -28.56 71.88 -36.23
C ASN A 132 -30.07 71.68 -36.39
N THR A 133 -30.62 70.68 -35.70
CA THR A 133 -32.07 70.43 -35.62
C THR A 133 -32.54 70.65 -34.17
N PHE A 134 -33.60 71.44 -34.00
CA PHE A 134 -34.15 71.78 -32.69
C PHE A 134 -35.36 70.89 -32.37
N TYR A 135 -35.26 70.16 -31.26
CA TYR A 135 -36.30 69.25 -30.77
C TYR A 135 -37.06 69.88 -29.59
N PRO A 136 -38.38 69.68 -29.48
CA PRO A 136 -39.21 70.19 -28.38
C PRO A 136 -38.71 69.81 -26.97
N SER A 137 -38.15 68.61 -26.81
CA SER A 137 -37.73 68.09 -25.50
C SER A 137 -36.39 67.36 -25.56
N TYR A 138 -35.72 67.23 -24.40
CA TYR A 138 -34.49 66.44 -24.29
C TYR A 138 -34.72 64.96 -24.65
N LYS A 139 -35.86 64.40 -24.26
CA LYS A 139 -36.25 63.02 -24.58
C LYS A 139 -36.33 62.79 -26.10
N GLU A 140 -36.91 63.73 -26.84
CA GLU A 140 -36.96 63.66 -28.30
C GLU A 140 -35.59 63.85 -28.97
N ALA A 141 -34.75 64.73 -28.41
CA ALA A 141 -33.38 64.92 -28.90
C ALA A 141 -32.53 63.65 -28.72
N VAL A 142 -32.67 62.94 -27.59
CA VAL A 142 -32.06 61.63 -27.37
C VAL A 142 -32.63 60.60 -28.34
N GLY A 143 -33.96 60.56 -28.51
CA GLY A 143 -34.63 59.70 -29.48
C GLY A 143 -34.10 59.88 -30.91
N ALA A 144 -33.87 61.12 -31.32
CA ALA A 144 -33.27 61.41 -32.62
C ALA A 144 -31.85 60.86 -32.77
N LEU A 145 -31.05 60.89 -31.71
CA LEU A 145 -29.71 60.30 -31.72
C LEU A 145 -29.77 58.76 -31.78
N THR A 146 -30.65 58.12 -31.01
CA THR A 146 -30.80 56.65 -31.01
C THR A 146 -31.38 56.12 -32.32
N ASP A 147 -32.35 56.81 -32.91
CA ASP A 147 -33.02 56.39 -34.15
C ASP A 147 -32.19 56.74 -35.42
N GLY A 148 -31.03 57.39 -35.26
CA GLY A 148 -30.17 57.79 -36.38
C GLY A 148 -30.65 58.99 -37.18
N ARG A 149 -31.61 59.76 -36.66
CA ARG A 149 -32.05 61.05 -37.22
C ARG A 149 -31.05 62.19 -36.91
N ALA A 150 -30.29 62.05 -35.82
CA ALA A 150 -29.15 62.87 -35.48
C ALA A 150 -27.87 62.01 -35.36
N ASP A 151 -26.73 62.64 -35.58
CA ASP A 151 -25.41 62.02 -35.44
C ASP A 151 -24.75 62.41 -34.10
N ILE A 152 -25.01 63.62 -33.63
CA ILE A 152 -24.49 64.14 -32.36
C ILE A 152 -25.61 64.76 -31.53
N LEU A 153 -25.51 64.65 -30.21
CA LEU A 153 -26.40 65.28 -29.23
C LEU A 153 -25.60 66.24 -28.37
N PHE A 154 -26.13 67.44 -28.19
CA PHE A 154 -25.64 68.38 -27.20
C PHE A 154 -26.33 68.14 -25.85
N SER A 155 -25.54 67.83 -24.82
CA SER A 155 -26.04 67.47 -23.48
C SER A 155 -25.07 67.92 -22.39
N ASP A 156 -25.53 68.03 -21.15
CA ASP A 156 -24.63 68.02 -20.00
C ASP A 156 -24.16 66.58 -19.69
N ASN A 157 -23.10 66.46 -18.89
CA ASN A 157 -22.55 65.18 -18.44
C ASN A 157 -23.47 64.40 -17.50
N PHE A 158 -24.52 65.01 -16.95
CA PHE A 158 -25.39 64.40 -15.96
C PHE A 158 -26.55 63.62 -16.57
N ARG A 159 -26.93 63.94 -17.81
CA ARG A 159 -28.08 63.35 -18.52
C ARG A 159 -27.73 62.17 -19.45
N LEU A 160 -26.51 61.62 -19.37
CA LEU A 160 -26.07 60.53 -20.27
C LEU A 160 -26.75 59.19 -20.00
N GLY A 161 -27.53 58.68 -20.96
CA GLY A 161 -28.09 57.32 -20.94
C GLY A 161 -27.09 56.23 -21.34
N ARG A 162 -27.47 54.95 -21.14
CA ARG A 162 -26.70 53.78 -21.62
C ARG A 162 -26.59 53.77 -23.15
N GLY A 163 -25.47 53.28 -23.69
CA GLY A 163 -25.24 53.18 -25.14
C GLY A 163 -24.76 54.46 -25.81
N LEU A 164 -24.40 55.48 -25.04
CA LEU A 164 -23.87 56.76 -25.52
C LEU A 164 -22.44 57.00 -25.02
N LYS A 165 -21.63 57.74 -25.78
CA LYS A 165 -20.26 58.13 -25.40
C LYS A 165 -20.02 59.62 -25.59
N ILE A 166 -19.19 60.21 -24.73
CA ILE A 166 -18.80 61.63 -24.81
C ILE A 166 -17.59 61.79 -25.72
N VAL A 167 -17.71 62.62 -26.75
CA VAL A 167 -16.63 62.90 -27.72
C VAL A 167 -16.07 64.31 -27.61
N ALA A 168 -16.62 65.16 -26.75
CA ALA A 168 -16.00 66.43 -26.34
C ALA A 168 -16.61 66.91 -25.02
N ARG A 169 -15.81 67.55 -24.16
CA ARG A 169 -16.27 68.26 -22.95
C ARG A 169 -15.86 69.73 -22.99
N PHE A 170 -16.74 70.62 -22.57
CA PHE A 170 -16.48 72.06 -22.57
C PHE A 170 -17.36 72.81 -21.56
N ALA A 171 -17.05 74.10 -21.37
CA ALA A 171 -17.80 75.01 -20.50
C ALA A 171 -18.18 74.43 -19.13
N PRO A 172 -17.20 74.04 -18.28
CA PRO A 172 -17.48 73.57 -16.93
C PRO A 172 -18.14 74.68 -16.10
N GLU A 173 -19.25 74.37 -15.46
CA GLU A 173 -20.02 75.31 -14.64
C GLU A 173 -20.28 74.72 -13.26
N SER A 174 -20.07 75.53 -12.23
CA SER A 174 -20.43 75.18 -10.85
C SER A 174 -21.92 75.38 -10.62
N PHE A 175 -22.50 74.50 -9.81
CA PHE A 175 -23.85 74.69 -9.29
C PHE A 175 -23.81 74.79 -7.76
N TYR A 176 -24.83 75.44 -7.22
CA TYR A 176 -24.89 75.91 -5.86
C TYR A 176 -26.29 75.66 -5.30
N PHE A 177 -26.40 75.68 -3.97
CA PHE A 177 -27.68 75.92 -3.34
C PHE A 177 -27.99 77.41 -3.37
N ALA A 178 -29.28 77.75 -3.47
CA ALA A 178 -29.75 79.10 -3.25
C ALA A 178 -30.94 79.10 -2.31
N VAL A 179 -31.05 80.18 -1.54
CA VAL A 179 -32.21 80.46 -0.69
C VAL A 179 -32.80 81.81 -1.08
N ASN A 180 -33.98 82.11 -0.54
CA ASN A 180 -34.56 83.43 -0.66
C ASN A 180 -33.59 84.48 -0.10
N LYS A 181 -33.35 85.57 -0.85
CA LYS A 181 -32.35 86.59 -0.49
C LYS A 181 -32.66 87.32 0.81
N ASP A 182 -33.93 87.37 1.20
CA ASP A 182 -34.38 88.00 2.44
C ASP A 182 -34.22 87.07 3.66
N ASN A 183 -33.99 85.76 3.45
CA ASN A 183 -33.82 84.78 4.52
C ASN A 183 -32.33 84.56 4.88
N THR A 184 -31.72 85.60 5.47
CA THR A 184 -30.30 85.59 5.86
C THR A 184 -29.97 84.53 6.90
N VAL A 185 -30.88 84.26 7.84
CA VAL A 185 -30.70 83.24 8.89
C VAL A 185 -30.57 81.84 8.29
N LEU A 186 -31.44 81.49 7.33
CA LEU A 186 -31.35 80.21 6.65
C LEU A 186 -30.07 80.12 5.80
N TRP A 187 -29.72 81.21 5.11
CA TRP A 187 -28.49 81.29 4.31
C TRP A 187 -27.25 81.04 5.17
N GLU A 188 -27.14 81.68 6.33
CA GLU A 188 -26.02 81.49 7.26
C GLU A 188 -25.94 80.04 7.77
N LYS A 189 -27.07 79.46 8.20
CA LYS A 189 -27.11 78.06 8.68
C LYS A 189 -26.75 77.06 7.59
N LEU A 190 -27.24 77.26 6.36
CA LEU A 190 -26.89 76.43 5.21
C LEU A 190 -25.38 76.49 4.94
N ASN A 191 -24.79 77.69 5.00
CA ASN A 191 -23.37 77.88 4.75
C ASN A 191 -22.50 77.27 5.86
N GLN A 192 -22.91 77.38 7.11
CA GLN A 192 -22.24 76.72 8.23
C GLN A 192 -22.22 75.20 8.00
N ALA A 193 -23.38 74.61 7.69
CA ALA A 193 -23.46 73.17 7.45
C ALA A 193 -22.63 72.71 6.25
N LEU A 194 -22.59 73.51 5.17
CA LEU A 194 -21.72 73.23 4.02
C LEU A 194 -20.23 73.28 4.40
N ASN A 195 -19.82 74.25 5.24
CA ASN A 195 -18.45 74.34 5.73
C ASN A 195 -18.09 73.17 6.65
N GLU A 196 -18.98 72.77 7.56
CA GLU A 196 -18.78 71.61 8.44
C GLU A 196 -18.66 70.31 7.64
N LEU A 197 -19.58 70.09 6.68
CA LEU A 197 -19.52 68.95 5.77
C LEU A 197 -18.18 68.90 5.03
N ASN A 198 -17.72 70.01 4.47
CA ASN A 198 -16.44 70.07 3.76
C ASN A 198 -15.22 69.95 4.70
N PHE A 199 -15.33 70.37 5.96
CA PHE A 199 -14.26 70.26 6.96
C PHE A 199 -14.07 68.81 7.43
N PHE A 200 -15.17 68.13 7.79
CA PHE A 200 -15.13 66.74 8.25
C PHE A 200 -15.00 65.73 7.11
N TYR A 201 -15.49 66.08 5.91
CA TYR A 201 -15.44 65.24 4.72
C TYR A 201 -14.92 66.01 3.50
N PRO A 202 -13.60 66.33 3.43
CA PRO A 202 -13.03 67.15 2.35
C PRO A 202 -13.20 66.57 0.94
N SER A 203 -13.34 65.24 0.81
CA SER A 203 -13.57 64.56 -0.46
C SER A 203 -15.05 64.36 -0.80
N PHE A 204 -15.99 64.78 0.05
CA PHE A 204 -17.41 64.48 -0.12
C PHE A 204 -17.96 64.87 -1.50
N ASN A 205 -17.66 66.09 -1.95
CA ASN A 205 -18.11 66.60 -3.24
C ASN A 205 -17.57 65.75 -4.41
N SER A 206 -16.30 65.33 -4.36
CA SER A 206 -15.68 64.51 -5.39
C SER A 206 -16.18 63.07 -5.35
N ASP A 207 -16.36 62.49 -4.16
CA ASP A 207 -16.80 61.12 -3.98
C ASP A 207 -18.26 60.95 -4.43
N LEU A 208 -19.13 61.88 -4.01
CA LEU A 208 -20.52 61.91 -4.43
C LEU A 208 -20.64 62.18 -5.94
N TYR A 209 -19.74 63.01 -6.49
CA TYR A 209 -19.71 63.29 -7.93
C TYR A 209 -19.31 62.04 -8.71
N ASN A 210 -18.30 61.32 -8.25
CA ASN A 210 -17.86 60.08 -8.86
C ASN A 210 -18.93 58.98 -8.77
N LYS A 211 -19.63 58.87 -7.63
CA LYS A 211 -20.73 57.91 -7.44
C LYS A 211 -21.87 58.07 -8.46
N TYR A 212 -22.26 59.31 -8.76
CA TYR A 212 -23.40 59.56 -9.66
C TYR A 212 -22.98 59.80 -11.12
N TYR A 213 -21.77 60.33 -11.32
CA TYR A 213 -21.34 60.95 -12.57
C TYR A 213 -19.88 60.65 -12.94
N GLY A 214 -19.18 59.84 -12.14
CA GLY A 214 -17.87 59.29 -12.49
C GLY A 214 -17.98 58.26 -13.61
N THR A 215 -16.83 57.76 -14.04
CA THR A 215 -16.66 56.76 -15.12
C THR A 215 -17.29 55.39 -14.84
N GLU A 216 -18.07 55.23 -13.76
CA GLU A 216 -18.80 54.01 -13.41
C GLU A 216 -20.02 53.71 -14.32
N ARG A 217 -20.41 54.62 -15.21
CA ARG A 217 -21.27 54.24 -16.36
C ARG A 217 -20.37 53.63 -17.43
N GLU A 218 -20.75 52.48 -17.97
CA GLU A 218 -20.14 51.77 -19.12
C GLU A 218 -20.00 52.66 -20.38
N THR A 219 -19.26 53.75 -20.31
CA THR A 219 -18.91 54.58 -21.45
C THR A 219 -17.69 53.96 -22.08
N ALA A 220 -17.74 53.64 -23.38
CA ALA A 220 -16.56 53.16 -24.08
C ALA A 220 -15.41 54.16 -23.94
N VAL A 221 -14.19 53.63 -23.86
CA VAL A 221 -12.98 54.45 -23.83
C VAL A 221 -12.93 55.26 -25.11
N VAL A 222 -12.89 56.60 -24.97
CA VAL A 222 -12.84 57.48 -26.14
C VAL A 222 -11.41 57.96 -26.33
N PHE A 223 -10.81 57.48 -27.41
CA PHE A 223 -9.46 57.87 -27.82
C PHE A 223 -9.50 59.06 -28.79
N THR A 224 -8.49 59.92 -28.71
CA THR A 224 -8.20 60.95 -29.70
C THR A 224 -7.75 60.30 -31.01
N ARG A 225 -7.72 61.07 -32.10
CA ARG A 225 -7.23 60.57 -33.40
C ARG A 225 -5.78 60.09 -33.33
N ALA A 226 -4.90 60.86 -32.67
CA ALA A 226 -3.51 60.50 -32.47
C ALA A 226 -3.36 59.18 -31.69
N GLU A 227 -4.16 58.97 -30.65
CA GLU A 227 -4.17 57.72 -29.87
C GLU A 227 -4.65 56.53 -30.71
N ARG A 228 -5.70 56.70 -31.52
CA ARG A 228 -6.18 55.64 -32.44
C ARG A 228 -5.15 55.30 -33.49
N ASP A 229 -4.47 56.29 -34.06
CA ASP A 229 -3.42 56.08 -35.05
C ASP A 229 -2.20 55.41 -34.42
N TYR A 230 -1.86 55.78 -33.18
CA TYR A 230 -0.84 55.08 -32.38
C TYR A 230 -1.21 53.61 -32.14
N ILE A 231 -2.44 53.30 -31.70
CA ILE A 231 -2.92 51.91 -31.52
C ILE A 231 -2.84 51.14 -32.84
N LYS A 232 -3.29 51.73 -33.96
CA LYS A 232 -3.26 51.11 -35.29
C LYS A 232 -1.85 50.82 -35.80
N SER A 233 -0.86 51.62 -35.37
CA SER A 233 0.56 51.35 -35.68
C SER A 233 1.08 50.07 -35.02
N ALA A 234 0.29 49.45 -34.12
CA ALA A 234 0.59 48.23 -33.39
C ALA A 234 1.94 48.33 -32.66
N PRO A 235 2.08 49.29 -31.72
CA PRO A 235 3.32 49.51 -31.01
C PRO A 235 3.71 48.24 -30.26
N HIS A 236 4.98 47.86 -30.35
CA HIS A 236 5.50 46.78 -29.51
C HIS A 236 5.66 47.32 -28.08
N VAL A 237 4.76 46.91 -27.18
CA VAL A 237 4.79 47.28 -25.77
C VAL A 237 5.24 46.08 -24.96
N VAL A 238 6.33 46.25 -24.21
CA VAL A 238 6.91 45.20 -23.39
C VAL A 238 6.47 45.36 -21.94
N ILE A 239 5.99 44.27 -21.34
CA ILE A 239 5.63 44.20 -19.92
C ILE A 239 6.77 43.56 -19.16
N LEU A 240 7.46 44.38 -18.37
CA LEU A 240 8.47 43.92 -17.44
C LEU A 240 7.81 43.47 -16.14
N TYR A 241 7.98 42.18 -15.83
CA TYR A 241 7.37 41.56 -14.66
C TYR A 241 8.41 40.86 -13.76
N ASP A 242 8.09 40.77 -12.47
CA ASP A 242 8.78 39.94 -11.47
C ASP A 242 8.13 38.55 -11.43
N ASP A 243 8.89 37.49 -11.75
CA ASP A 243 8.36 36.12 -11.79
C ASP A 243 8.12 35.52 -10.39
N THR A 244 8.50 36.25 -9.33
CA THR A 244 8.37 35.84 -7.93
C THR A 244 7.25 36.57 -7.18
N TRP A 245 6.51 37.49 -7.81
CA TRP A 245 5.54 38.34 -7.13
C TRP A 245 4.12 37.75 -7.12
N TYR A 246 3.94 36.61 -6.46
CA TYR A 246 2.62 35.96 -6.33
C TYR A 246 1.68 36.70 -5.36
N PRO A 247 0.38 36.86 -5.66
CA PRO A 247 -0.34 36.50 -6.89
C PRO A 247 -0.44 37.67 -7.90
N MET A 248 0.39 38.71 -7.76
CA MET A 248 0.36 39.90 -8.60
C MET A 248 0.74 39.57 -10.04
N GLU A 249 1.90 38.96 -10.23
CA GLU A 249 2.46 38.58 -11.53
C GLU A 249 3.45 37.42 -11.35
N TYR A 250 3.36 36.43 -12.22
CA TYR A 250 4.32 35.32 -12.30
C TYR A 250 4.19 34.60 -13.63
N TYR A 251 5.24 33.90 -14.05
CA TYR A 251 5.24 33.11 -15.28
C TYR A 251 5.25 31.62 -14.94
N ASP A 252 4.27 30.87 -15.45
CA ASP A 252 4.27 29.42 -15.35
C ASP A 252 5.06 28.84 -16.54
N ALA A 253 6.25 28.31 -16.25
CA ALA A 253 7.12 27.71 -17.25
C ALA A 253 6.54 26.46 -17.91
N LYS A 254 5.62 25.74 -17.24
CA LYS A 254 4.97 24.53 -17.79
C LYS A 254 3.87 24.91 -18.77
N GLU A 255 3.05 25.88 -18.40
CA GLU A 255 1.96 26.36 -19.26
C GLU A 255 2.41 27.40 -20.29
N LYS A 256 3.65 27.89 -20.16
CA LYS A 256 4.24 28.98 -20.96
C LYS A 256 3.35 30.22 -20.99
N LYS A 257 2.73 30.54 -19.85
CA LYS A 257 1.75 31.61 -19.70
C LYS A 257 2.07 32.53 -18.53
N PHE A 258 1.74 33.80 -18.72
CA PHE A 258 1.86 34.86 -17.73
C PHE A 258 0.55 34.95 -16.91
N PHE A 259 0.64 34.75 -15.60
CA PHE A 259 -0.49 34.62 -14.66
C PHE A 259 -0.43 35.64 -13.53
N GLY A 260 -1.59 35.89 -12.91
CA GLY A 260 -1.73 36.83 -11.80
C GLY A 260 -2.70 37.98 -12.10
N ILE A 261 -2.83 38.87 -11.12
CA ILE A 261 -3.70 40.04 -11.16
C ILE A 261 -3.31 40.99 -12.30
N VAL A 262 -2.01 41.27 -12.46
CA VAL A 262 -1.49 42.22 -13.46
C VAL A 262 -1.77 41.74 -14.89
N PRO A 263 -1.45 40.50 -15.30
CA PRO A 263 -1.80 40.02 -16.63
C PRO A 263 -3.30 40.06 -16.97
N GLU A 264 -4.19 39.79 -16.01
CA GLU A 264 -5.63 39.89 -16.26
C GLU A 264 -6.08 41.35 -16.45
N ILE A 265 -5.50 42.29 -15.69
CA ILE A 265 -5.74 43.73 -15.90
C ILE A 265 -5.20 44.17 -17.27
N LEU A 266 -4.02 43.71 -17.67
CA LEU A 266 -3.45 43.98 -18.98
C LEU A 266 -4.29 43.38 -20.11
N ALA A 267 -4.93 42.22 -19.89
CA ALA A 267 -5.87 41.64 -20.83
C ALA A 267 -7.10 42.54 -21.02
N LEU A 268 -7.67 43.10 -19.94
CA LEU A 268 -8.75 44.08 -20.04
C LEU A 268 -8.30 45.37 -20.75
N ILE A 269 -7.08 45.84 -20.48
CA ILE A 269 -6.51 47.00 -21.17
C ILE A 269 -6.35 46.69 -22.66
N SER A 270 -5.82 45.52 -23.01
CA SER A 270 -5.67 45.05 -24.38
C SER A 270 -7.01 44.95 -25.11
N GLU A 271 -8.02 44.37 -24.46
CA GLU A 271 -9.37 44.23 -25.01
C GLU A 271 -10.01 45.58 -25.32
N LYS A 272 -9.93 46.55 -24.39
CA LYS A 272 -10.58 47.86 -24.54
C LYS A 272 -9.79 48.85 -25.38
N SER A 273 -8.46 48.77 -25.40
CA SER A 273 -7.60 49.71 -26.13
C SER A 273 -7.09 49.19 -27.47
N GLY A 274 -6.99 47.87 -27.66
CA GLY A 274 -6.32 47.26 -28.80
C GLY A 274 -4.79 47.20 -28.70
N LEU A 275 -4.18 47.69 -27.60
CA LEU A 275 -2.75 47.55 -27.36
C LEU A 275 -2.37 46.08 -27.15
N LYS A 276 -1.20 45.68 -27.68
CA LYS A 276 -0.65 44.35 -27.47
C LYS A 276 0.56 44.42 -26.54
N PHE A 277 0.59 43.51 -25.59
CA PHE A 277 1.63 43.42 -24.58
C PHE A 277 2.44 42.14 -24.74
N THR A 278 3.77 42.27 -24.75
CA THR A 278 4.70 41.13 -24.75
C THR A 278 5.35 41.03 -23.37
N PRO A 279 5.16 39.94 -22.61
CA PRO A 279 5.77 39.79 -21.30
C PRO A 279 7.27 39.48 -21.43
N GLU A 280 8.11 40.17 -20.66
CA GLU A 280 9.54 39.94 -20.51
C GLU A 280 9.90 39.89 -19.00
N GLY A 281 10.40 38.74 -18.55
CA GLY A 281 10.71 38.52 -17.13
C GLY A 281 12.01 39.19 -16.71
N ILE A 282 11.98 39.89 -15.57
CA ILE A 282 13.19 40.45 -14.95
C ILE A 282 13.63 39.55 -13.79
N ASN A 283 14.65 38.72 -14.04
CA ASN A 283 15.30 37.93 -12.98
C ASN A 283 16.30 38.75 -12.12
N ALA A 284 16.24 40.08 -12.18
CA ALA A 284 17.30 41.00 -11.73
C ALA A 284 16.78 42.15 -10.82
N PRO A 285 17.63 42.77 -9.97
CA PRO A 285 17.19 43.70 -8.93
C PRO A 285 16.57 45.00 -9.41
N ALA A 286 15.97 45.77 -8.50
CA ALA A 286 15.37 47.09 -8.79
C ALA A 286 16.23 48.02 -9.68
N PRO A 287 17.59 48.00 -9.64
CA PRO A 287 18.42 48.72 -10.60
C PRO A 287 18.28 48.26 -12.06
N ALA A 288 17.96 46.99 -12.32
CA ALA A 288 17.73 46.47 -13.68
C ALA A 288 16.38 46.95 -14.25
N LEU A 289 15.33 46.98 -13.42
CA LEU A 289 14.06 47.61 -13.79
C LEU A 289 14.26 49.10 -14.08
N SER A 290 14.93 49.84 -13.18
CA SER A 290 15.28 51.25 -13.36
C SER A 290 16.12 51.48 -14.62
N GLY A 291 17.07 50.57 -14.90
CA GLY A 291 17.92 50.62 -16.10
C GLY A 291 17.09 50.53 -17.37
N LYS A 292 16.28 49.46 -17.52
CA LYS A 292 15.41 49.27 -18.69
C LYS A 292 14.38 50.38 -18.85
N MET A 293 13.73 50.81 -17.75
CA MET A 293 12.76 51.92 -17.78
C MET A 293 13.39 53.24 -18.26
N LYS A 294 14.68 53.45 -18.01
CA LYS A 294 15.42 54.65 -18.48
C LYS A 294 15.96 54.51 -19.90
N SER A 295 16.39 53.32 -20.32
CA SER A 295 17.05 53.10 -21.61
C SER A 295 16.10 52.73 -22.74
N GLU A 296 14.97 52.08 -22.43
CA GLU A 296 14.05 51.53 -23.42
C GLU A 296 12.71 52.27 -23.45
N LYS A 297 12.14 52.40 -24.65
CA LYS A 297 10.82 53.01 -24.87
C LYS A 297 9.74 51.91 -24.88
N ASN A 298 8.50 52.30 -24.60
CA ASN A 298 7.32 51.41 -24.60
C ASN A 298 7.42 50.26 -23.60
N ILE A 299 8.10 50.50 -22.47
CA ILE A 299 8.13 49.57 -21.36
C ILE A 299 7.01 49.91 -20.41
N VAL A 300 6.32 48.88 -19.93
CA VAL A 300 5.31 48.97 -18.89
C VAL A 300 5.63 47.96 -17.79
N SER A 301 5.43 48.32 -16.53
CA SER A 301 5.70 47.43 -15.39
C SER A 301 4.73 47.71 -14.25
N SER A 302 4.42 46.69 -13.44
CA SER A 302 3.62 46.89 -12.24
C SER A 302 4.47 47.52 -11.13
N MET A 303 3.91 48.50 -10.41
CA MET A 303 4.64 49.18 -9.34
C MET A 303 3.70 49.82 -8.32
N THR A 304 4.28 50.21 -7.18
CA THR A 304 3.56 51.00 -6.19
C THR A 304 3.41 52.44 -6.68
N TYR A 305 2.25 53.04 -6.41
CA TYR A 305 1.92 54.41 -6.76
C TYR A 305 2.75 55.40 -5.94
N ASP A 306 3.91 55.78 -6.48
CA ASP A 306 4.86 56.73 -5.88
C ASP A 306 5.52 57.56 -6.98
N TYR A 307 5.10 58.82 -7.10
CA TYR A 307 5.62 59.74 -8.11
C TYR A 307 7.12 60.02 -7.98
N ILE A 308 7.61 60.15 -6.74
CA ILE A 308 9.02 60.49 -6.48
C ILE A 308 9.90 59.32 -6.88
N TRP A 309 9.52 58.11 -6.44
CA TRP A 309 10.25 56.90 -6.77
C TRP A 309 10.21 56.62 -8.28
N ALA A 310 9.05 56.71 -8.91
CA ALA A 310 8.89 56.43 -10.33
C ALA A 310 9.70 57.40 -11.20
N THR A 311 9.63 58.69 -10.92
CA THR A 311 10.39 59.72 -11.66
C THR A 311 11.89 59.46 -11.56
N LYS A 312 12.40 59.17 -10.36
CA LYS A 312 13.82 58.83 -10.13
C LYS A 312 14.26 57.57 -10.89
N ASN A 313 13.33 56.67 -11.19
CA ASN A 313 13.56 55.40 -11.88
C ASN A 313 13.13 55.41 -13.35
N GLY A 314 12.85 56.58 -13.94
CA GLY A 314 12.53 56.71 -15.35
C GLY A 314 11.14 56.17 -15.72
N ALA A 315 10.17 56.28 -14.82
CA ALA A 315 8.80 55.82 -15.01
C ALA A 315 7.79 56.95 -14.75
N ASN A 316 6.73 56.98 -15.56
CA ASN A 316 5.51 57.74 -15.33
C ASN A 316 4.44 56.81 -14.73
N VAL A 317 3.80 57.21 -13.64
CA VAL A 317 2.84 56.38 -12.90
C VAL A 317 1.42 56.66 -13.37
N THR A 318 0.70 55.61 -13.75
CA THR A 318 -0.73 55.66 -14.13
C THR A 318 -1.61 55.80 -12.88
N PRO A 319 -2.92 56.11 -13.02
CA PRO A 319 -3.87 55.97 -11.93
C PRO A 319 -3.78 54.60 -11.27
N LEU A 320 -4.05 54.54 -9.96
CA LEU A 320 -4.06 53.25 -9.26
C LEU A 320 -5.19 52.36 -9.76
N PHE A 321 -4.91 51.08 -9.98
CA PHE A 321 -5.96 50.10 -10.31
C PHE A 321 -6.50 49.43 -9.05
N THR A 322 -5.70 49.32 -7.99
CA THR A 322 -6.14 48.71 -6.73
C THR A 322 -5.27 49.14 -5.55
N GLN A 323 -5.69 48.84 -4.34
CA GLN A 323 -4.96 49.13 -3.11
C GLN A 323 -5.12 47.98 -2.11
N ALA A 324 -4.03 47.58 -1.47
CA ALA A 324 -4.02 46.47 -0.52
C ALA A 324 -3.49 46.94 0.85
N ALA A 325 -4.15 46.53 1.93
CA ALA A 325 -3.63 46.77 3.28
C ALA A 325 -2.29 46.07 3.50
N ILE A 326 -1.43 46.62 4.36
CA ILE A 326 -0.20 45.96 4.77
C ILE A 326 -0.52 44.98 5.90
N VAL A 327 0.05 43.77 5.83
CA VAL A 327 -0.13 42.68 6.78
C VAL A 327 1.23 42.27 7.34
N CYS A 328 1.33 42.28 8.67
CA CYS A 328 2.44 41.69 9.41
C CYS A 328 2.21 40.18 9.56
N VAL A 329 3.16 39.37 9.13
CA VAL A 329 3.13 37.90 9.25
C VAL A 329 4.11 37.47 10.33
N LYS A 330 3.62 36.72 11.32
CA LYS A 330 4.37 36.20 12.47
C LYS A 330 4.19 34.69 12.59
N LYS A 331 5.08 34.03 13.33
CA LYS A 331 4.95 32.59 13.62
C LYS A 331 3.74 32.28 14.51
N SER A 332 3.44 33.17 15.47
CA SER A 332 2.27 33.11 16.35
C SER A 332 1.98 34.50 16.90
N ARG A 333 0.84 34.69 17.56
CA ARG A 333 0.45 35.98 18.16
C ARG A 333 1.44 36.48 19.22
N ALA A 334 2.06 35.57 19.97
CA ALA A 334 3.01 35.88 21.03
C ALA A 334 4.48 35.89 20.58
N ALA A 335 4.76 35.64 19.31
CA ALA A 335 6.13 35.57 18.81
C ALA A 335 6.84 36.93 18.95
N PRO A 336 8.10 36.96 19.44
CA PRO A 336 8.86 38.19 19.54
C PRO A 336 9.16 38.76 18.16
N VAL A 337 9.18 40.09 18.07
CA VAL A 337 9.36 40.86 16.82
C VAL A 337 10.59 41.76 16.95
N ASP A 338 11.76 41.15 17.09
CA ASP A 338 13.06 41.83 17.16
C ASP A 338 13.71 42.00 15.77
N SER A 339 13.23 41.24 14.79
CA SER A 339 13.80 41.11 13.45
C SER A 339 12.71 40.98 12.40
N VAL A 340 13.00 41.53 11.22
CA VAL A 340 12.08 41.60 10.08
C VAL A 340 12.74 41.12 8.80
N ALA A 341 12.11 40.15 8.15
CA ALA A 341 12.45 39.77 6.78
C ALA A 341 11.84 40.78 5.81
N VAL A 342 12.69 41.37 4.96
CA VAL A 342 12.28 42.33 3.94
C VAL A 342 12.70 41.85 2.55
N LEU A 343 11.82 42.05 1.57
CA LEU A 343 12.14 41.78 0.17
C LEU A 343 13.08 42.88 -0.34
N ASN A 344 14.23 42.52 -0.89
CA ASN A 344 15.33 43.45 -1.21
C ASN A 344 15.06 44.47 -2.33
N ARG A 345 13.79 44.65 -2.74
CA ARG A 345 13.37 45.35 -3.98
C ARG A 345 11.97 45.97 -3.89
N ASN A 346 11.30 45.94 -2.73
CA ASN A 346 9.88 46.27 -2.60
C ASN A 346 9.64 47.62 -1.87
N TYR A 347 8.62 48.37 -2.29
CA TYR A 347 8.07 49.54 -1.59
C TYR A 347 7.81 49.30 -0.11
N ILE A 348 7.34 48.10 0.25
CA ILE A 348 7.08 47.77 1.65
C ILE A 348 8.39 47.87 2.43
N ALA A 349 9.49 47.32 1.91
CA ALA A 349 10.80 47.31 2.56
C ALA A 349 11.35 48.72 2.84
N SER A 350 11.12 49.70 1.96
CA SER A 350 11.54 51.09 2.20
C SER A 350 10.69 51.78 3.27
N ASN A 351 9.43 51.36 3.44
CA ASN A 351 8.51 51.92 4.42
C ASN A 351 8.44 51.14 5.75
N VAL A 352 8.95 49.91 5.83
CA VAL A 352 9.01 49.13 7.09
C VAL A 352 9.64 49.93 8.23
N ARG A 353 10.62 50.79 7.92
CA ARG A 353 11.25 51.68 8.92
C ARG A 353 10.28 52.63 9.62
N LYS A 354 9.16 52.99 8.98
CA LYS A 354 8.15 53.90 9.52
C LYS A 354 7.24 53.20 10.52
N PHE A 355 6.71 52.03 10.16
CA PHE A 355 5.76 51.29 10.99
C PHE A 355 6.39 50.21 11.88
N ALA A 356 7.71 50.02 11.78
CA ALA A 356 8.47 49.00 12.49
C ALA A 356 9.88 49.50 12.90
N PRO A 357 9.97 50.61 13.66
CA PRO A 357 11.25 51.21 14.04
C PRO A 357 12.02 50.31 15.03
N GLY A 358 13.33 50.20 14.86
CA GLY A 358 14.22 49.50 15.80
C GLY A 358 14.43 48.00 15.58
N MET A 359 13.72 47.37 14.63
CA MET A 359 13.95 45.96 14.29
C MET A 359 15.20 45.72 13.45
N LYS A 360 15.80 44.52 13.57
CA LYS A 360 16.91 44.07 12.70
C LYS A 360 16.38 43.62 11.34
N TYR A 361 16.90 44.22 10.26
CA TYR A 361 16.49 43.93 8.89
C TYR A 361 17.30 42.78 8.28
N VAL A 362 16.61 41.81 7.70
CA VAL A 362 17.22 40.71 6.95
C VAL A 362 16.62 40.67 5.55
N SER A 363 17.45 40.88 4.53
CA SER A 363 16.99 40.94 3.14
C SER A 363 16.88 39.56 2.52
N TYR A 364 15.77 39.30 1.83
CA TYR A 364 15.53 38.10 1.04
C TYR A 364 15.23 38.43 -0.43
N SER A 365 15.31 37.43 -1.29
CA SER A 365 15.09 37.53 -2.75
C SER A 365 13.64 37.40 -3.18
N SER A 366 12.76 36.78 -2.38
CA SER A 366 11.34 36.61 -2.69
C SER A 366 10.46 36.75 -1.45
N THR A 367 9.19 37.15 -1.63
CA THR A 367 8.20 37.19 -0.53
C THR A 367 8.04 35.82 0.14
N LEU A 368 8.06 34.74 -0.66
CA LEU A 368 7.98 33.38 -0.15
C LEU A 368 9.16 33.03 0.77
N ASP A 369 10.37 33.50 0.47
CA ASP A 369 11.53 33.24 1.31
C ASP A 369 11.47 34.03 2.63
N CYS A 370 10.91 35.25 2.62
CA CYS A 370 10.58 35.98 3.84
C CYS A 370 9.61 35.17 4.72
N ILE A 371 8.52 34.65 4.15
CA ILE A 371 7.52 33.84 4.86
C ILE A 371 8.13 32.53 5.40
N LYS A 372 8.98 31.87 4.61
CA LYS A 372 9.71 30.68 5.07
C LYS A 372 10.62 30.99 6.25
N ALA A 373 11.31 32.13 6.24
CA ALA A 373 12.18 32.56 7.33
C ALA A 373 11.39 32.80 8.63
N VAL A 374 10.23 33.47 8.55
CA VAL A 374 9.31 33.62 9.70
C VAL A 374 8.85 32.26 10.22
N LYS A 375 8.47 31.35 9.33
CA LYS A 375 8.02 30.00 9.73
C LYS A 375 9.12 29.21 10.45
N ARG A 376 10.36 29.27 9.96
CA ARG A 376 11.52 28.63 10.61
C ARG A 376 11.86 29.27 11.95
N GLY A 377 11.58 30.57 12.08
CA GLY A 377 11.95 31.37 13.26
C GLY A 377 13.30 32.06 13.10
N ASP A 378 13.82 32.17 11.87
CA ASP A 378 15.06 32.89 11.57
C ASP A 378 14.89 34.41 11.76
N VAL A 379 13.64 34.89 11.61
CA VAL A 379 13.21 36.26 11.85
C VAL A 379 11.87 36.27 12.59
N GLY A 380 11.59 37.35 13.32
CA GLY A 380 10.34 37.52 14.07
C GLY A 380 9.10 37.78 13.20
N CYS A 381 9.25 38.57 12.13
CA CYS A 381 8.13 38.86 11.22
C CYS A 381 8.55 39.18 9.78
N THR A 382 7.55 39.33 8.91
CA THR A 382 7.68 40.01 7.61
C THR A 382 6.43 40.85 7.35
N PHE A 383 6.53 41.83 6.46
CA PHE A 383 5.41 42.66 6.02
C PHE A 383 5.16 42.42 4.54
N ILE A 384 3.92 42.09 4.22
CA ILE A 384 3.44 41.79 2.86
C ILE A 384 2.11 42.51 2.65
N ASN A 385 1.65 42.64 1.42
CA ASN A 385 0.32 43.19 1.20
C ASN A 385 -0.78 42.13 1.45
N ALA A 386 -2.02 42.58 1.63
CA ALA A 386 -3.15 41.71 1.94
C ALA A 386 -3.45 40.68 0.84
N TYR A 387 -3.09 40.95 -0.42
CA TYR A 387 -3.28 40.00 -1.53
C TYR A 387 -2.28 38.85 -1.46
N GLU A 388 -1.01 39.16 -1.17
CA GLU A 388 0.03 38.16 -0.86
C GLU A 388 -0.37 37.35 0.39
N ALA A 389 -0.87 38.02 1.44
CA ALA A 389 -1.32 37.34 2.66
C ALA A 389 -2.45 36.34 2.39
N GLY A 390 -3.48 36.77 1.66
CA GLY A 390 -4.58 35.89 1.23
C GLY A 390 -4.08 34.69 0.44
N TYR A 391 -3.23 34.93 -0.56
CA TYR A 391 -2.64 33.87 -1.39
C TYR A 391 -1.82 32.87 -0.57
N TYR A 392 -0.90 33.34 0.27
CA TYR A 392 -0.03 32.43 1.01
C TYR A 392 -0.76 31.71 2.14
N SER A 393 -1.74 32.35 2.80
CA SER A 393 -2.56 31.71 3.85
C SER A 393 -3.44 30.56 3.32
N SER A 394 -3.74 30.56 2.01
CA SER A 394 -4.48 29.47 1.36
C SER A 394 -3.73 28.13 1.42
N PHE A 395 -2.38 28.15 1.36
CA PHE A 395 -1.55 26.95 1.40
C PHE A 395 -1.49 26.38 2.82
N ALA A 396 -1.77 25.09 2.94
CA ALA A 396 -1.68 24.34 4.20
C ALA A 396 -0.38 24.56 4.98
N LYS A 397 0.74 24.72 4.27
CA LYS A 397 2.05 24.97 4.88
C LYS A 397 2.16 26.33 5.59
N TYR A 398 1.44 27.36 5.18
CA TYR A 398 1.56 28.71 5.73
C TYR A 398 0.30 29.20 6.44
N ARG A 399 -0.81 28.46 6.31
CA ARG A 399 -2.11 28.74 6.93
C ARG A 399 -2.06 29.02 8.43
N ASN A 400 -1.19 28.34 9.18
CA ASN A 400 -1.08 28.48 10.64
C ASN A 400 -0.16 29.62 11.10
N LEU A 401 0.38 30.42 10.18
CA LEU A 401 1.05 31.67 10.54
C LEU A 401 0.01 32.69 11.00
N TYR A 402 0.45 33.63 11.83
CA TYR A 402 -0.40 34.71 12.31
C TYR A 402 -0.30 35.91 11.36
N TYR A 403 -1.44 36.34 10.83
CA TYR A 403 -1.56 37.45 9.89
C TYR A 403 -2.29 38.61 10.57
N GLU A 404 -1.61 39.74 10.73
CA GLU A 404 -2.10 40.92 11.45
C GLU A 404 -2.07 42.15 10.55
N GLY A 405 -3.23 42.76 10.31
CA GLY A 405 -3.31 44.00 9.55
C GLY A 405 -2.60 45.16 10.27
N VAL A 406 -1.82 45.94 9.53
CA VAL A 406 -1.18 47.16 10.04
C VAL A 406 -2.14 48.33 9.83
N SER A 407 -2.61 48.93 10.93
CA SER A 407 -3.62 49.99 10.88
C SER A 407 -3.14 51.20 10.08
N GLY A 408 -3.96 51.64 9.12
CA GLY A 408 -3.72 52.83 8.31
C GLY A 408 -2.67 52.68 7.20
N GLU A 409 -1.97 51.54 7.12
CA GLU A 409 -0.91 51.32 6.13
C GLU A 409 -1.42 50.51 4.95
N THR A 410 -1.17 51.02 3.74
CA THR A 410 -1.65 50.41 2.49
C THR A 410 -0.60 50.54 1.39
N GLN A 411 -0.62 49.59 0.45
CA GLN A 411 0.13 49.65 -0.80
C GLN A 411 -0.84 49.96 -1.94
N SER A 412 -0.71 51.15 -2.53
CA SER A 412 -1.45 51.55 -3.73
C SER A 412 -0.75 51.02 -4.97
N LEU A 413 -1.43 50.24 -5.80
CA LEU A 413 -0.85 49.53 -6.93
C LEU A 413 -1.27 50.18 -8.26
N SER A 414 -0.30 50.34 -9.15
CA SER A 414 -0.40 51.08 -10.41
C SER A 414 0.48 50.44 -11.48
N LEU A 415 0.32 50.88 -12.73
CA LEU A 415 1.27 50.60 -13.80
C LEU A 415 2.22 51.79 -13.97
N GLY A 416 3.49 51.52 -14.22
CA GLY A 416 4.43 52.53 -14.68
C GLY A 416 4.78 52.33 -16.14
N VAL A 417 4.85 53.44 -16.88
CA VAL A 417 5.24 53.49 -18.29
C VAL A 417 6.61 54.16 -18.37
N SER A 418 7.54 53.67 -19.20
CA SER A 418 8.86 54.31 -19.31
C SER A 418 8.76 55.78 -19.69
N ALA A 419 9.52 56.63 -19.01
CA ALA A 419 9.46 58.08 -19.17
C ALA A 419 9.85 58.53 -20.59
N GLY A 420 10.65 57.73 -21.30
CA GLY A 420 11.01 57.95 -22.69
C GLY A 420 10.01 57.41 -23.73
N ALA A 421 8.92 56.76 -23.30
CA ALA A 421 7.86 56.29 -24.20
C ALA A 421 7.10 57.46 -24.83
N ASP A 422 6.39 57.19 -25.91
CA ASP A 422 5.45 58.16 -26.49
C ASP A 422 4.38 58.52 -25.42
N PRO A 423 4.13 59.82 -25.14
CA PRO A 423 3.09 60.23 -24.20
C PRO A 423 1.70 59.64 -24.51
N LEU A 424 1.43 59.30 -25.77
CA LEU A 424 0.19 58.62 -26.18
C LEU A 424 0.04 57.26 -25.50
N LEU A 425 1.11 56.48 -25.30
CA LEU A 425 1.05 55.19 -24.62
C LEU A 425 0.56 55.35 -23.17
N PHE A 426 1.14 56.32 -22.45
CA PHE A 426 0.72 56.64 -21.09
C PHE A 426 -0.74 57.08 -21.03
N SER A 427 -1.16 57.94 -21.96
CA SER A 427 -2.53 58.43 -22.06
C SER A 427 -3.53 57.30 -22.34
N ILE A 428 -3.23 56.41 -23.30
CA ILE A 428 -4.08 55.27 -23.65
C ILE A 428 -4.25 54.33 -22.46
N ILE A 429 -3.16 53.94 -21.78
CA ILE A 429 -3.22 53.05 -20.63
C ILE A 429 -4.02 53.70 -19.50
N SER A 430 -3.76 54.97 -19.18
CA SER A 430 -4.44 55.68 -18.08
C SER A 430 -5.94 55.80 -18.33
N LYS A 431 -6.35 56.25 -19.53
CA LYS A 431 -7.78 56.35 -19.92
C LYS A 431 -8.48 55.00 -19.88
N THR A 432 -7.78 53.94 -20.31
CA THR A 432 -8.36 52.59 -20.31
C THR A 432 -8.53 52.09 -18.89
N LEU A 433 -7.54 52.29 -18.03
CA LEU A 433 -7.57 51.86 -16.63
C LEU A 433 -8.68 52.57 -15.84
N GLU A 434 -8.85 53.89 -16.01
CA GLU A 434 -9.94 54.67 -15.39
C GLU A 434 -11.34 54.26 -15.85
N SER A 435 -11.44 53.62 -17.01
CA SER A 435 -12.70 53.12 -17.56
C SER A 435 -13.09 51.72 -17.06
N LEU A 436 -12.18 51.02 -16.38
CA LEU A 436 -12.44 49.67 -15.91
C LEU A 436 -13.41 49.72 -14.71
N PRO A 437 -14.49 48.93 -14.73
CA PRO A 437 -15.38 48.81 -13.58
C PRO A 437 -14.62 48.33 -12.35
N ALA A 438 -14.86 48.97 -11.19
CA ALA A 438 -14.23 48.55 -9.95
C ALA A 438 -14.63 47.11 -9.55
N SER A 439 -15.79 46.61 -10.01
CA SER A 439 -16.22 45.22 -9.86
C SER A 439 -15.26 44.25 -10.54
N ASP A 440 -14.87 44.53 -11.77
CA ASP A 440 -14.03 43.64 -12.59
C ASP A 440 -12.66 43.49 -11.94
N ILE A 441 -12.09 44.60 -11.46
CA ILE A 441 -10.83 44.58 -10.73
C ILE A 441 -10.97 43.78 -9.43
N ARG A 442 -12.04 43.98 -8.66
CA ARG A 442 -12.28 43.19 -7.42
C ARG A 442 -12.42 41.71 -7.72
N ASP A 443 -13.10 41.33 -8.78
CA ASP A 443 -13.28 39.93 -9.19
C ASP A 443 -11.96 39.30 -9.66
N ILE A 444 -11.11 40.04 -10.39
CA ILE A 444 -9.75 39.61 -10.74
C ILE A 444 -8.92 39.38 -9.47
N VAL A 445 -8.90 40.35 -8.56
CA VAL A 445 -8.16 40.24 -7.30
C VAL A 445 -8.64 39.02 -6.52
N ARG A 446 -9.95 38.88 -6.30
CA ARG A 446 -10.53 37.75 -5.55
C ARG A 446 -10.14 36.41 -6.15
N ARG A 447 -10.27 36.22 -7.47
CA ARG A 447 -9.94 34.95 -8.14
C ARG A 447 -8.46 34.58 -8.02
N ASN A 448 -7.57 35.57 -7.98
CA ASN A 448 -6.13 35.35 -7.87
C ASN A 448 -5.63 35.18 -6.43
N THR A 449 -6.32 35.76 -5.45
CA THR A 449 -5.96 35.64 -4.02
C THR A 449 -6.62 34.41 -3.37
N GLU A 450 -7.86 34.10 -3.75
CA GLU A 450 -8.65 32.95 -3.26
C GLU A 450 -8.52 31.73 -4.17
N LYS A 451 -7.30 31.41 -4.60
CA LYS A 451 -7.07 30.18 -5.38
C LYS A 451 -7.57 29.01 -4.51
N TYR A 452 -8.61 28.29 -4.95
CA TYR A 452 -9.16 27.13 -4.26
C TYR A 452 -8.08 26.05 -4.15
N TYR A 453 -7.30 26.10 -3.09
CA TYR A 453 -6.30 25.10 -2.79
C TYR A 453 -7.02 23.80 -2.48
N GLN A 454 -6.98 22.86 -3.43
CA GLN A 454 -7.54 21.52 -3.24
C GLN A 454 -6.70 20.78 -2.19
N PRO A 455 -7.25 20.47 -1.01
CA PRO A 455 -6.50 19.81 0.05
C PRO A 455 -5.96 18.47 -0.44
N ARG A 456 -4.65 18.27 -0.33
CA ARG A 456 -3.99 16.99 -0.58
C ARG A 456 -3.85 16.23 0.73
N TRP A 457 -3.80 14.91 0.65
CA TRP A 457 -3.52 14.07 1.82
C TRP A 457 -2.17 14.41 2.49
N SER A 458 -1.19 14.93 1.74
CA SER A 458 0.08 15.43 2.28
C SER A 458 -0.07 16.62 3.22
N ASP A 459 -1.17 17.36 3.12
CA ASP A 459 -1.34 18.64 3.82
C ASP A 459 -1.67 18.45 5.29
N ILE A 460 -2.16 17.25 5.65
CA ILE A 460 -2.38 16.87 7.05
C ILE A 460 -1.07 16.92 7.84
N ILE A 461 0.07 16.62 7.19
CA ILE A 461 1.41 16.68 7.81
C ILE A 461 1.74 18.10 8.29
N TYR A 462 1.25 19.12 7.59
CA TYR A 462 1.53 20.52 7.92
C TYR A 462 0.46 21.18 8.78
N THR A 463 -0.80 20.75 8.63
CA THR A 463 -1.94 21.34 9.32
C THR A 463 -2.18 20.71 10.68
N ASP A 464 -1.96 19.40 10.81
CA ASP A 464 -2.19 18.62 12.03
C ASP A 464 -1.18 17.45 12.13
N PRO A 465 0.04 17.73 12.61
CA PRO A 465 1.12 16.74 12.69
C PRO A 465 0.76 15.52 13.55
N GLU A 466 -0.09 15.70 14.57
CA GLU A 466 -0.53 14.64 15.47
C GLU A 466 -1.45 13.64 14.72
N LYS A 467 -2.42 14.14 13.94
CA LYS A 467 -3.24 13.28 13.07
C LYS A 467 -2.43 12.57 12.00
N ALA A 468 -1.43 13.25 11.42
CA ALA A 468 -0.54 12.65 10.43
C ALA A 468 0.27 11.48 11.03
N ALA A 469 0.78 11.64 12.26
CA ALA A 469 1.50 10.59 12.98
C ALA A 469 0.60 9.39 13.29
N ALA A 470 -0.66 9.63 13.71
CA ALA A 470 -1.62 8.56 13.96
C ALA A 470 -1.95 7.74 12.70
N LEU A 471 -2.13 8.40 11.55
CA LEU A 471 -2.34 7.74 10.25
C LEU A 471 -1.14 6.93 9.80
N ALA A 472 0.08 7.46 9.98
CA ALA A 472 1.31 6.73 9.69
C ALA A 472 1.47 5.50 10.59
N GLY A 473 1.13 5.63 11.87
CA GLY A 473 1.08 4.51 12.82
C GLY A 473 0.10 3.43 12.37
N LEU A 474 -1.14 3.80 12.02
CA LEU A 474 -2.14 2.87 11.52
C LEU A 474 -1.67 2.15 10.25
N PHE A 475 -1.08 2.87 9.31
CA PHE A 475 -0.52 2.28 8.10
C PHE A 475 0.61 1.29 8.41
N ALA A 476 1.54 1.64 9.30
CA ALA A 476 2.62 0.76 9.72
C ALA A 476 2.09 -0.52 10.41
N THR A 477 1.08 -0.40 11.27
CA THR A 477 0.46 -1.57 11.91
C THR A 477 -0.26 -2.48 10.91
N THR A 478 -0.99 -1.90 9.94
CA THR A 478 -1.66 -2.67 8.88
C THR A 478 -0.63 -3.38 8.00
N LEU A 479 0.46 -2.71 7.64
CA LEU A 479 1.55 -3.30 6.86
C LEU A 479 2.24 -4.44 7.63
N ALA A 480 2.51 -4.27 8.92
CA ALA A 480 3.06 -5.32 9.76
C ALA A 480 2.12 -6.53 9.83
N ALA A 481 0.81 -6.31 9.96
CA ALA A 481 -0.19 -7.39 9.93
C ALA A 481 -0.19 -8.13 8.58
N LEU A 482 -0.10 -7.42 7.45
CA LEU A 482 -0.01 -8.03 6.12
C LEU A 482 1.27 -8.86 5.95
N VAL A 483 2.41 -8.37 6.45
CA VAL A 483 3.68 -9.12 6.43
C VAL A 483 3.58 -10.38 7.28
N LEU A 484 2.95 -10.31 8.46
CA LEU A 484 2.71 -11.48 9.30
C LEU A 484 1.80 -12.50 8.61
N LEU A 485 0.69 -12.04 8.00
CA LEU A 485 -0.21 -12.90 7.22
C LEU A 485 0.50 -13.57 6.05
N TRP A 486 1.33 -12.82 5.31
CA TRP A 486 2.14 -13.37 4.23
C TRP A 486 3.16 -14.41 4.72
N ARG A 487 3.82 -14.15 5.85
CA ARG A 487 4.72 -15.13 6.51
C ARG A 487 3.97 -16.40 6.90
N MET A 488 2.81 -16.26 7.54
CA MET A 488 1.98 -17.40 7.95
C MET A 488 1.54 -18.24 6.74
N TYR A 489 1.12 -17.57 5.66
CA TYR A 489 0.77 -18.24 4.41
C TYR A 489 1.95 -19.02 3.83
N ARG A 490 3.16 -18.43 3.81
CA ARG A 490 4.36 -19.09 3.30
C ARG A 490 4.72 -20.34 4.13
N ILE A 491 4.73 -20.23 5.46
CA ILE A 491 5.02 -21.37 6.36
C ILE A 491 4.00 -22.49 6.15
N LYS A 492 2.71 -22.15 6.01
CA LYS A 492 1.66 -23.14 5.76
C LYS A 492 1.87 -23.87 4.43
N LYS A 493 2.32 -23.15 3.39
CA LYS A 493 2.60 -23.74 2.07
C LYS A 493 3.79 -24.70 2.10
N GLU A 494 4.88 -24.33 2.80
CA GLU A 494 6.05 -25.20 2.95
C GLU A 494 5.69 -26.50 3.70
N LYS A 495 4.94 -26.42 4.80
CA LYS A 495 4.45 -27.59 5.53
C LYS A 495 3.57 -28.53 4.69
N ASN A 496 2.71 -27.98 3.83
CA ASN A 496 1.85 -28.80 2.97
C ASN A 496 2.67 -29.59 1.94
N LEU A 497 3.72 -28.98 1.38
CA LEU A 497 4.57 -29.63 0.40
C LEU A 497 5.40 -30.78 1.01
N GLU A 498 5.87 -30.61 2.24
CA GLU A 498 6.53 -31.70 2.99
C GLU A 498 5.57 -32.88 3.24
N LEU A 499 4.31 -32.58 3.59
CA LEU A 499 3.28 -33.59 3.83
C LEU A 499 2.97 -34.41 2.57
N GLU A 500 2.89 -33.75 1.41
CA GLU A 500 2.65 -34.42 0.12
C GLU A 500 3.79 -35.38 -0.23
N ARG A 501 5.05 -34.94 -0.10
CA ARG A 501 6.23 -35.80 -0.37
C ARG A 501 6.27 -37.03 0.54
N ALA A 502 5.96 -36.87 1.82
CA ALA A 502 5.90 -38.00 2.74
C ALA A 502 4.79 -39.00 2.35
N ASN A 503 3.65 -38.48 1.88
CA ASN A 503 2.52 -39.32 1.48
C ASN A 503 2.78 -40.08 0.15
N GLU A 504 3.48 -39.46 -0.79
CA GLU A 504 3.91 -40.11 -2.04
C GLU A 504 4.90 -41.26 -1.77
N ALA A 505 5.91 -41.04 -0.93
CA ALA A 505 6.87 -42.08 -0.56
C ALA A 505 6.18 -43.28 0.12
N LYS A 506 5.25 -43.00 1.04
CA LYS A 506 4.44 -44.04 1.71
C LYS A 506 3.59 -44.84 0.72
N SER A 507 3.01 -44.17 -0.28
CA SER A 507 2.17 -44.82 -1.30
C SER A 507 3.01 -45.72 -2.22
N LYS A 508 4.22 -45.27 -2.61
CA LYS A 508 5.16 -46.05 -3.44
C LYS A 508 5.63 -47.32 -2.72
N PHE A 509 5.94 -47.21 -1.42
CA PHE A 509 6.28 -48.36 -0.57
C PHE A 509 5.17 -49.42 -0.54
N LEU A 510 3.93 -49.02 -0.25
CA LEU A 510 2.79 -49.94 -0.17
C LEU A 510 2.50 -50.64 -1.51
N ALA A 511 2.66 -49.93 -2.63
CA ALA A 511 2.46 -50.49 -3.97
C ALA A 511 3.48 -51.59 -4.30
N SER A 512 4.77 -51.34 -4.04
CA SER A 512 5.84 -52.34 -4.24
C SER A 512 5.62 -53.57 -3.37
N MET A 513 5.21 -53.36 -2.11
CA MET A 513 4.94 -54.45 -1.17
C MET A 513 3.82 -55.37 -1.61
N SER A 514 2.71 -54.80 -2.11
CA SER A 514 1.60 -55.60 -2.62
C SER A 514 2.04 -56.50 -3.79
N HIS A 515 2.94 -56.02 -4.64
CA HIS A 515 3.41 -56.76 -5.82
C HIS A 515 4.35 -57.93 -5.44
N GLU A 516 5.28 -57.71 -4.51
CA GLU A 516 6.23 -58.75 -4.08
C GLU A 516 5.57 -59.86 -3.25
N ILE A 517 4.56 -59.54 -2.44
CA ILE A 517 3.76 -60.55 -1.71
C ILE A 517 2.88 -61.36 -2.67
N ARG A 518 2.27 -60.70 -3.67
CA ARG A 518 1.35 -61.35 -4.62
C ARG A 518 2.04 -62.42 -5.46
N THR A 519 3.29 -62.20 -5.88
CA THR A 519 4.01 -63.11 -6.78
C THR A 519 4.13 -64.55 -6.23
N PRO A 520 4.73 -64.80 -5.04
CA PRO A 520 4.83 -66.15 -4.48
C PRO A 520 3.45 -66.70 -4.07
N LEU A 521 2.52 -65.85 -3.62
CA LEU A 521 1.17 -66.28 -3.28
C LEU A 521 0.43 -66.84 -4.50
N THR A 522 0.49 -66.16 -5.65
CA THR A 522 -0.09 -66.66 -6.90
C THR A 522 0.56 -67.96 -7.36
N THR A 523 1.87 -68.12 -7.17
CA THR A 523 2.57 -69.38 -7.45
C THR A 523 2.08 -70.51 -6.55
N ILE A 524 1.89 -70.28 -5.25
CA ILE A 524 1.34 -71.28 -4.32
C ILE A 524 -0.08 -71.68 -4.73
N ILE A 525 -0.93 -70.70 -5.08
CA ILE A 525 -2.30 -70.95 -5.54
C ILE A 525 -2.29 -71.79 -6.83
N GLY A 526 -1.52 -71.38 -7.84
CA GLY A 526 -1.48 -72.08 -9.13
C GLY A 526 -0.93 -73.51 -9.01
N ILE A 527 0.05 -73.75 -8.14
CA ILE A 527 0.54 -75.12 -7.90
C ILE A 527 -0.47 -75.94 -7.11
N ASN A 528 -1.20 -75.33 -6.17
CA ASN A 528 -2.27 -76.03 -5.45
C ASN A 528 -3.41 -76.44 -6.40
N ASP A 529 -3.72 -75.61 -7.39
CA ASP A 529 -4.66 -75.94 -8.47
C ASP A 529 -4.11 -77.10 -9.35
N GLU A 530 -2.81 -77.09 -9.72
CA GLU A 530 -2.16 -78.22 -10.43
C GLU A 530 -2.19 -79.54 -9.64
N ILE A 531 -2.03 -79.49 -8.31
CA ILE A 531 -2.13 -80.68 -7.43
C ILE A 531 -3.58 -81.20 -7.37
N ALA A 532 -4.57 -80.30 -7.38
CA ALA A 532 -5.98 -80.70 -7.33
C ALA A 532 -6.44 -81.47 -8.58
N GLU A 533 -5.72 -81.33 -9.70
CA GLU A 533 -6.07 -81.93 -10.99
C GLU A 533 -5.27 -83.20 -11.36
N SER A 534 -4.31 -83.69 -10.54
CA SER A 534 -3.33 -84.71 -10.94
C SER A 534 -3.23 -85.98 -10.04
N SER A 535 -2.76 -87.11 -10.62
CA SER A 535 -2.31 -88.37 -9.97
C SER A 535 -1.42 -89.16 -10.95
N PRO A 536 -0.26 -89.79 -10.59
CA PRO A 536 0.22 -90.22 -9.27
C PRO A 536 1.58 -89.63 -8.81
N THR A 537 1.75 -89.62 -7.48
CA THR A 537 2.92 -89.53 -6.57
C THR A 537 4.18 -88.68 -6.89
N GLU A 538 4.76 -88.66 -8.09
CA GLU A 538 6.02 -87.91 -8.36
C GLU A 538 5.75 -86.43 -8.71
N GLU A 539 4.63 -86.14 -9.38
CA GLU A 539 4.19 -84.77 -9.67
C GLU A 539 3.77 -84.04 -8.38
N ILE A 540 3.12 -84.74 -7.45
CA ILE A 540 2.73 -84.21 -6.13
C ILE A 540 3.96 -83.87 -5.29
N LYS A 541 5.02 -84.70 -5.35
CA LYS A 541 6.27 -84.42 -4.63
C LYS A 541 6.97 -83.19 -5.19
N THR A 542 7.04 -83.09 -6.52
CA THR A 542 7.61 -81.92 -7.21
C THR A 542 6.80 -80.66 -6.94
N ALA A 543 5.47 -80.75 -6.96
CA ALA A 543 4.57 -79.65 -6.66
C ALA A 543 4.65 -79.22 -5.17
N SER A 544 4.74 -80.17 -4.24
CA SER A 544 4.99 -79.89 -2.82
C SER A 544 6.34 -79.22 -2.59
N GLU A 545 7.39 -79.60 -3.32
CA GLU A 545 8.69 -78.93 -3.26
C GLU A 545 8.63 -77.49 -3.80
N LYS A 546 7.84 -77.25 -4.86
CA LYS A 546 7.62 -75.90 -5.39
C LYS A 546 6.80 -75.02 -4.44
N ILE A 547 5.73 -75.55 -3.81
CA ILE A 547 4.95 -74.84 -2.78
C ILE A 547 5.84 -74.50 -1.59
N LYS A 548 6.67 -75.45 -1.15
CA LYS A 548 7.62 -75.23 -0.05
C LYS A 548 8.57 -74.07 -0.38
N LYS A 549 9.19 -74.07 -1.57
CA LYS A 549 10.06 -72.97 -2.01
C LYS A 549 9.34 -71.62 -2.11
N ALA A 550 8.11 -71.60 -2.62
CA ALA A 550 7.33 -70.36 -2.72
C ALA A 550 6.90 -69.82 -1.35
N SER A 551 6.59 -70.72 -0.40
CA SER A 551 6.25 -70.36 0.99
C SER A 551 7.45 -69.86 1.77
N GLU A 552 8.62 -70.50 1.61
CA GLU A 552 9.90 -70.04 2.17
C GLU A 552 10.27 -68.64 1.66
N HIS A 553 10.04 -68.37 0.37
CA HIS A 553 10.26 -67.04 -0.21
C HIS A 553 9.32 -65.99 0.38
N LEU A 554 8.03 -66.30 0.52
CA LEU A 554 7.04 -65.39 1.12
C LEU A 554 7.36 -65.10 2.60
N LEU A 555 7.79 -66.11 3.36
CA LEU A 555 8.19 -65.95 4.76
C LEU A 555 9.43 -65.05 4.89
N SER A 556 10.43 -65.23 4.02
CA SER A 556 11.60 -64.33 3.97
C SER A 556 11.19 -62.88 3.67
N LEU A 557 10.30 -62.67 2.68
CA LEU A 557 9.77 -61.35 2.34
C LEU A 557 9.08 -60.69 3.54
N ILE A 558 8.22 -61.42 4.26
CA ILE A 558 7.53 -60.89 5.43
C ILE A 558 8.54 -60.50 6.52
N ASN A 559 9.54 -61.35 6.78
CA ASN A 559 10.56 -61.06 7.78
C ASN A 559 11.40 -59.82 7.40
N ASP A 560 11.79 -59.69 6.13
CA ASP A 560 12.52 -58.51 5.63
C ASP A 560 11.70 -57.22 5.84
N VAL A 561 10.39 -57.26 5.57
CA VAL A 561 9.49 -56.12 5.75
C VAL A 561 9.30 -55.76 7.23
N LEU A 562 9.19 -56.76 8.10
CA LEU A 562 9.08 -56.56 9.54
C LEU A 562 10.37 -55.95 10.11
N ASP A 563 11.53 -56.46 9.71
CA ASP A 563 12.82 -55.89 10.11
C ASP A 563 12.96 -54.45 9.60
N MET A 564 12.58 -54.19 8.36
CA MET A 564 12.60 -52.85 7.78
C MET A 564 11.69 -51.86 8.52
N SER A 565 10.47 -52.29 8.88
CA SER A 565 9.53 -51.49 9.67
C SER A 565 10.10 -51.17 11.05
N LYS A 566 10.69 -52.16 11.74
CA LYS A 566 11.30 -51.95 13.06
C LYS A 566 12.48 -50.98 13.00
N ILE A 567 13.31 -51.07 11.96
CA ILE A 567 14.43 -50.16 11.76
C ILE A 567 13.96 -48.73 11.47
N ASN A 568 12.98 -48.53 10.59
CA ASN A 568 12.46 -47.20 10.23
C ASN A 568 11.73 -46.51 11.40
N GLU A 569 11.10 -47.28 12.29
CA GLU A 569 10.45 -46.76 13.50
C GLU A 569 11.43 -46.56 14.68
N GLY A 570 12.71 -46.91 14.51
CA GLY A 570 13.71 -46.85 15.58
C GLY A 570 13.47 -47.86 16.71
N LYS A 571 12.67 -48.90 16.46
CA LYS A 571 12.27 -49.93 17.44
C LYS A 571 13.14 -51.19 17.41
N MET A 572 14.11 -51.28 16.50
CA MET A 572 15.07 -52.38 16.50
C MET A 572 16.14 -52.12 17.56
N GLU A 573 16.15 -52.92 18.62
CA GLU A 573 17.16 -52.86 19.69
C GLU A 573 18.27 -53.88 19.43
N LEU A 574 19.53 -53.47 19.64
CA LEU A 574 20.68 -54.37 19.57
C LEU A 574 20.85 -55.10 20.90
N ARG A 575 21.02 -56.42 20.84
CA ARG A 575 21.39 -57.22 22.01
C ARG A 575 22.91 -57.29 22.16
N LYS A 576 23.40 -57.32 23.39
CA LYS A 576 24.83 -57.54 23.69
C LYS A 576 25.00 -58.91 24.32
N ASP A 577 25.33 -59.90 23.49
CA ASP A 577 25.61 -61.28 23.89
C ASP A 577 27.11 -61.57 23.75
N SER A 578 27.66 -62.45 24.61
CA SER A 578 29.05 -62.93 24.50
C SER A 578 29.10 -64.18 23.63
N PHE A 579 29.88 -64.16 22.55
CA PHE A 579 30.02 -65.28 21.62
C PHE A 579 31.38 -65.26 20.89
N ASP A 580 31.79 -66.39 20.31
CA ASP A 580 32.97 -66.46 19.43
C ASP A 580 32.59 -66.02 17.99
N LEU A 581 33.10 -64.86 17.58
CA LEU A 581 32.88 -64.32 16.24
C LEU A 581 33.51 -65.19 15.15
N ALA A 582 34.69 -65.77 15.42
CA ALA A 582 35.37 -66.63 14.47
C ALA A 582 34.57 -67.92 14.25
N GLU A 583 34.00 -68.49 15.32
CA GLU A 583 33.09 -69.64 15.22
C GLU A 583 31.83 -69.28 14.43
N THR A 584 31.24 -68.12 14.69
CA THR A 584 30.05 -67.65 13.97
C THR A 584 30.31 -67.53 12.46
N VAL A 585 31.41 -66.90 12.07
CA VAL A 585 31.82 -66.76 10.67
C VAL A 585 32.11 -68.13 10.05
N ARG A 586 32.78 -69.03 10.78
CA ARG A 586 33.01 -70.42 10.33
C ARG A 586 31.71 -71.19 10.14
N ALA A 587 30.78 -71.10 11.09
CA ALA A 587 29.49 -71.77 11.03
C ALA A 587 28.66 -71.30 9.83
N VAL A 588 28.60 -69.99 9.59
CA VAL A 588 27.97 -69.42 8.39
C VAL A 588 28.70 -69.88 7.12
N GLY A 589 30.03 -69.82 7.11
CA GLY A 589 30.85 -70.25 5.98
C GLY A 589 30.62 -71.72 5.60
N VAL A 590 30.59 -72.63 6.56
CA VAL A 590 30.35 -74.07 6.32
C VAL A 590 28.98 -74.31 5.68
N ILE A 591 27.94 -73.64 6.19
CA ILE A 591 26.58 -73.77 5.65
C ILE A 591 26.54 -73.29 4.20
N TYR A 592 27.10 -72.10 3.92
CA TYR A 592 27.03 -71.52 2.59
C TYR A 592 28.04 -72.11 1.60
N ALA A 593 29.11 -72.74 2.07
CA ALA A 593 29.99 -73.56 1.23
C ALA A 593 29.22 -74.75 0.64
N ALA A 594 28.37 -75.42 1.44
CA ALA A 594 27.52 -76.49 0.94
C ALA A 594 26.47 -75.99 -0.08
N VAL A 595 25.93 -74.78 0.13
CA VAL A 595 24.99 -74.14 -0.80
C VAL A 595 25.67 -73.75 -2.11
N ALA A 596 26.84 -73.11 -2.04
CA ALA A 596 27.65 -72.71 -3.19
C ALA A 596 28.09 -73.93 -4.02
N SER A 597 28.55 -74.99 -3.37
CA SER A 597 28.95 -76.24 -4.03
C SER A 597 27.79 -76.89 -4.80
N ARG A 598 26.58 -76.90 -4.25
CA ARG A 598 25.37 -77.38 -4.95
C ARG A 598 25.02 -76.56 -6.19
N GLN A 599 25.44 -75.30 -6.24
CA GLN A 599 25.26 -74.42 -7.40
C GLN A 599 26.49 -74.40 -8.33
N GLY A 600 27.50 -75.25 -8.07
CA GLY A 600 28.71 -75.34 -8.90
C GLY A 600 29.68 -74.17 -8.72
N LEU A 601 29.69 -73.54 -7.54
CA LEU A 601 30.60 -72.45 -7.18
C LEU A 601 31.69 -72.93 -6.21
N ALA A 602 32.89 -72.39 -6.35
CA ALA A 602 33.96 -72.53 -5.35
C ALA A 602 33.67 -71.59 -4.16
N PHE A 603 33.86 -72.07 -2.93
CA PHE A 603 33.69 -71.26 -1.73
C PHE A 603 34.99 -71.26 -0.90
N ARG A 604 35.52 -70.07 -0.62
CA ARG A 604 36.72 -69.88 0.19
C ARG A 604 36.36 -69.21 1.50
N LEU A 605 36.85 -69.78 2.61
CA LEU A 605 36.70 -69.21 3.94
C LEU A 605 38.08 -68.85 4.48
N GLU A 606 38.30 -67.58 4.78
CA GLU A 606 39.52 -67.08 5.42
C GLU A 606 39.14 -66.50 6.79
N SER A 607 39.64 -67.12 7.86
CA SER A 607 39.40 -66.67 9.23
C SER A 607 40.68 -66.83 10.04
N PRO A 608 40.97 -65.96 11.02
CA PRO A 608 42.12 -66.12 11.90
C PRO A 608 42.00 -67.43 12.70
N GLU A 609 43.15 -68.04 13.01
CA GLU A 609 43.21 -69.16 13.95
C GLU A 609 43.06 -68.65 15.39
N GLY A 610 42.15 -69.25 16.16
CA GLY A 610 41.86 -68.88 17.55
C GLY A 610 40.40 -68.48 17.79
N GLU A 611 40.07 -68.34 19.07
CA GLU A 611 38.76 -67.91 19.57
C GLU A 611 38.71 -66.37 19.65
N LEU A 612 37.68 -65.75 19.08
CA LEU A 612 37.48 -64.30 19.09
C LEU A 612 36.19 -63.96 19.83
N PHE A 613 36.24 -64.03 21.17
CA PHE A 613 35.10 -63.70 22.02
C PHE A 613 34.82 -62.19 22.05
N VAL A 614 33.60 -61.83 21.64
CA VAL A 614 33.13 -60.44 21.55
C VAL A 614 31.76 -60.29 22.21
N SER A 615 31.48 -59.07 22.67
CA SER A 615 30.16 -58.66 23.15
C SER A 615 29.46 -57.86 22.05
N ALA A 616 28.51 -58.49 21.36
CA ALA A 616 27.77 -57.88 20.26
C ALA A 616 26.45 -58.62 19.99
N ASP A 617 25.69 -58.16 19.00
CA ASP A 617 24.50 -58.88 18.54
C ASP A 617 24.90 -59.92 17.48
N GLU A 618 25.15 -61.16 17.91
CA GLU A 618 25.54 -62.28 17.03
C GLU A 618 24.54 -62.46 15.89
N LEU A 619 23.24 -62.36 16.19
CA LEU A 619 22.17 -62.58 15.23
C LEU A 619 22.20 -61.52 14.12
N ARG A 620 22.46 -60.26 14.47
CA ARG A 620 22.54 -59.15 13.50
C ARG A 620 23.78 -59.21 12.63
N ILE A 621 24.93 -59.57 13.21
CA ILE A 621 26.16 -59.78 12.44
C ILE A 621 25.97 -60.94 11.46
N ARG A 622 25.41 -62.06 11.94
CA ARG A 622 25.05 -63.21 11.11
C ARG A 622 24.10 -62.81 9.98
N GLN A 623 23.11 -61.96 10.25
CA GLN A 623 22.15 -61.48 9.26
C GLN A 623 22.81 -60.66 8.15
N ILE A 624 23.75 -59.76 8.48
CA ILE A 624 24.54 -59.02 7.47
C ILE A 624 25.30 -60.01 6.59
N LEU A 625 26.02 -60.97 7.19
CA LEU A 625 26.82 -61.95 6.44
C LEU A 625 25.96 -62.81 5.52
N ILE A 626 24.82 -63.30 6.00
CA ILE A 626 23.87 -64.08 5.20
C ILE A 626 23.38 -63.27 3.98
N ASN A 627 23.02 -62.00 4.17
CA ASN A 627 22.53 -61.15 3.07
C ASN A 627 23.62 -60.88 2.02
N LEU A 628 24.87 -60.70 2.45
CA LEU A 628 26.00 -60.50 1.52
C LEU A 628 26.36 -61.81 0.77
N ILE A 629 26.51 -62.92 1.50
CA ILE A 629 26.90 -64.22 0.91
C ILE A 629 25.81 -64.77 -0.01
N SER A 630 24.54 -64.66 0.37
CA SER A 630 23.44 -65.12 -0.48
C SER A 630 23.36 -64.34 -1.78
N ASN A 631 23.62 -63.02 -1.78
CA ASN A 631 23.73 -62.22 -3.00
C ASN A 631 24.95 -62.63 -3.84
N ALA A 632 26.11 -62.81 -3.21
CA ALA A 632 27.34 -63.25 -3.87
C ALA A 632 27.19 -64.60 -4.58
N ILE A 633 26.41 -65.54 -4.03
CA ILE A 633 26.09 -66.82 -4.67
C ILE A 633 25.06 -66.62 -5.79
N LYS A 634 23.99 -65.88 -5.50
CA LYS A 634 22.83 -65.70 -6.38
C LYS A 634 23.15 -65.01 -7.70
N TYR A 635 24.04 -64.01 -7.67
CA TYR A 635 24.44 -63.23 -8.84
C TYR A 635 25.80 -63.67 -9.42
N ASN A 636 26.26 -64.85 -9.02
CA ASN A 636 27.48 -65.43 -9.56
C ASN A 636 27.25 -66.15 -10.89
N ARG A 637 28.35 -66.44 -11.59
CA ARG A 637 28.36 -67.23 -12.82
C ARG A 637 28.66 -68.70 -12.51
N PRO A 638 28.17 -69.67 -13.32
CA PRO A 638 28.56 -71.07 -13.16
C PRO A 638 30.08 -71.24 -13.16
N GLY A 639 30.63 -71.95 -12.17
CA GLY A 639 32.08 -72.13 -12.00
C GLY A 639 32.83 -70.93 -11.39
N GLY A 640 32.12 -69.90 -10.95
CA GLY A 640 32.69 -68.76 -10.21
C GLY A 640 33.10 -69.10 -8.78
N GLU A 641 33.66 -68.11 -8.09
CA GLU A 641 34.13 -68.21 -6.71
C GLU A 641 33.42 -67.18 -5.80
N VAL A 642 33.22 -67.55 -4.54
CA VAL A 642 32.81 -66.67 -3.45
C VAL A 642 33.80 -66.82 -2.29
N ALA A 643 34.35 -65.73 -1.79
CA ALA A 643 35.27 -65.70 -0.65
C ALA A 643 34.66 -64.93 0.52
N LEU A 644 34.59 -65.57 1.69
CA LEU A 644 34.24 -64.96 2.98
C LEU A 644 35.51 -64.78 3.81
N ARG A 645 35.81 -63.55 4.22
CA ARG A 645 37.02 -63.23 5.00
C ARG A 645 36.69 -62.51 6.29
N LEU A 646 37.30 -62.94 7.38
CA LEU A 646 37.39 -62.23 8.66
C LEU A 646 38.86 -61.81 8.86
N GLU A 647 39.09 -60.50 8.93
CA GLU A 647 40.42 -59.93 9.12
C GLU A 647 40.47 -59.15 10.45
N LEU A 648 41.51 -59.37 11.25
CA LEU A 648 41.76 -58.57 12.46
C LEU A 648 42.54 -57.32 12.07
N LEU A 649 41.91 -56.14 12.16
CA LEU A 649 42.53 -54.85 11.80
C LEU A 649 43.39 -54.28 12.94
N SER A 650 42.87 -54.32 14.16
CA SER A 650 43.58 -53.87 15.36
C SER A 650 43.02 -54.56 16.60
N THR A 651 43.86 -54.74 17.63
CA THR A 651 43.44 -55.26 18.94
C THR A 651 43.96 -54.34 20.05
N ASP A 652 43.10 -54.04 21.01
CA ASP A 652 43.40 -53.33 22.27
C ASP A 652 43.01 -54.23 23.46
N GLU A 653 43.32 -53.84 24.70
CA GLU A 653 42.98 -54.60 25.92
C GLU A 653 41.47 -54.73 26.14
N LYS A 654 40.67 -53.77 25.67
CA LYS A 654 39.20 -53.73 25.88
C LYS A 654 38.38 -53.94 24.61
N GLU A 655 38.94 -53.68 23.44
CA GLU A 655 38.21 -53.67 22.18
C GLU A 655 39.04 -54.30 21.05
N LEU A 656 38.36 -54.84 20.04
CA LEU A 656 38.95 -55.35 18.82
C LEU A 656 38.24 -54.77 17.60
N SER A 657 39.02 -54.47 16.56
CA SER A 657 38.51 -54.01 15.28
C SER A 657 38.70 -55.09 14.24
N VAL A 658 37.62 -55.49 13.59
CA VAL A 658 37.62 -56.55 12.57
C VAL A 658 36.98 -56.07 11.28
N ARG A 659 37.46 -56.60 10.15
CA ARG A 659 36.83 -56.44 8.84
C ARG A 659 36.21 -57.77 8.44
N LEU A 660 34.92 -57.70 8.10
CA LEU A 660 34.20 -58.80 7.49
C LEU A 660 34.00 -58.45 6.02
N SER A 661 34.43 -59.32 5.11
CA SER A 661 34.26 -59.11 3.67
C SER A 661 33.75 -60.33 2.93
N VAL A 662 32.92 -60.08 1.91
CA VAL A 662 32.40 -61.07 0.98
C VAL A 662 32.77 -60.61 -0.43
N GLU A 663 33.49 -61.45 -1.15
CA GLU A 663 33.98 -61.19 -2.50
C GLU A 663 33.45 -62.27 -3.45
N ASP A 664 32.97 -61.87 -4.63
CA ASP A 664 32.47 -62.77 -5.66
C ASP A 664 33.06 -62.45 -7.02
N THR A 665 33.06 -63.44 -7.92
CA THR A 665 33.49 -63.30 -9.33
C THR A 665 32.31 -63.22 -10.31
N GLY A 666 31.17 -62.72 -9.83
CA GLY A 666 29.88 -62.73 -10.52
C GLY A 666 29.73 -61.67 -11.62
N ILE A 667 28.49 -61.25 -11.83
CA ILE A 667 28.13 -60.31 -12.90
C ILE A 667 28.62 -58.87 -12.66
N GLY A 668 28.95 -58.51 -11.42
CA GLY A 668 29.32 -57.14 -11.03
C GLY A 668 28.20 -56.12 -11.19
N ILE A 669 28.45 -54.90 -10.70
CA ILE A 669 27.48 -53.80 -10.56
C ILE A 669 27.99 -52.58 -11.34
N LYS A 670 27.12 -51.88 -12.10
CA LYS A 670 27.54 -50.67 -12.81
C LYS A 670 27.76 -49.53 -11.84
N LYS A 671 28.74 -48.66 -12.16
CA LYS A 671 29.10 -47.49 -11.35
C LYS A 671 27.91 -46.57 -11.03
N GLU A 672 26.97 -46.44 -11.96
CA GLU A 672 25.75 -45.62 -11.80
C GLU A 672 24.79 -46.18 -10.75
N ASN A 673 24.88 -47.47 -10.43
CA ASN A 673 23.95 -48.17 -9.54
C ASN A 673 24.55 -48.50 -8.16
N LEU A 674 25.83 -48.19 -7.91
CA LEU A 674 26.51 -48.52 -6.65
C LEU A 674 25.85 -47.87 -5.40
N ASP A 675 25.25 -46.69 -5.55
CA ASP A 675 24.50 -46.05 -4.46
C ASP A 675 23.05 -46.57 -4.37
N ALA A 676 22.47 -46.92 -5.52
CA ALA A 676 21.09 -47.37 -5.66
C ALA A 676 20.85 -48.76 -5.02
N ILE A 677 21.82 -49.68 -5.04
CA ILE A 677 21.66 -51.05 -4.50
C ILE A 677 21.37 -51.12 -2.99
N PHE A 678 21.64 -50.05 -2.24
CA PHE A 678 21.33 -49.96 -0.81
C PHE A 678 19.96 -49.31 -0.54
N THR A 679 19.26 -48.85 -1.60
CA THR A 679 17.92 -48.28 -1.48
C THR A 679 16.83 -49.36 -1.53
N GLU A 680 15.73 -49.10 -0.82
CA GLU A 680 14.65 -50.06 -0.64
C GLU A 680 13.99 -50.42 -1.98
N PHE A 681 13.86 -51.71 -2.28
CA PHE A 681 13.21 -52.24 -3.48
C PHE A 681 13.86 -51.88 -4.81
N GLU A 682 15.07 -51.34 -4.82
CA GLU A 682 15.81 -51.12 -6.06
C GLU A 682 16.59 -52.37 -6.48
N GLN A 683 16.45 -52.74 -7.75
CA GLN A 683 17.14 -53.84 -8.40
C GLN A 683 17.73 -53.34 -9.71
N GLU A 684 19.02 -53.63 -9.95
CA GLU A 684 19.70 -53.25 -11.18
C GLU A 684 19.21 -54.09 -12.38
N GLY A 685 18.30 -53.53 -13.18
CA GLY A 685 18.13 -53.86 -14.61
C GLY A 685 17.43 -55.17 -15.01
N ARG A 686 16.33 -55.03 -15.79
CA ARG A 686 15.51 -56.02 -16.53
C ARG A 686 14.67 -57.01 -15.69
N SER A 687 13.37 -56.72 -15.65
CA SER A 687 12.25 -57.55 -15.19
C SER A 687 12.04 -58.89 -15.94
N GLY A 688 13.12 -59.54 -16.38
CA GLY A 688 13.07 -60.79 -17.17
C GLY A 688 14.24 -61.77 -16.96
N GLY A 689 15.15 -61.53 -16.01
CA GLY A 689 16.18 -62.51 -15.61
C GLY A 689 15.63 -63.54 -14.62
N ALA A 690 16.09 -64.79 -14.70
CA ALA A 690 15.58 -65.95 -13.96
C ALA A 690 15.73 -65.91 -12.41
N VAL A 691 16.21 -64.79 -11.85
CA VAL A 691 16.71 -64.71 -10.48
C VAL A 691 16.05 -63.52 -9.74
N LYS A 692 14.84 -63.75 -9.19
CA LYS A 692 14.08 -62.73 -8.42
C LYS A 692 14.59 -62.61 -6.98
N GLY A 693 14.78 -61.38 -6.50
CA GLY A 693 15.03 -61.07 -5.08
C GLY A 693 13.99 -60.11 -4.52
N THR A 694 14.08 -59.82 -3.22
CA THR A 694 13.21 -58.88 -2.49
C THR A 694 13.68 -57.42 -2.60
N GLY A 695 14.94 -57.19 -3.03
CA GLY A 695 15.55 -55.86 -3.04
C GLY A 695 15.72 -55.23 -1.64
N LEU A 696 15.43 -55.96 -0.55
CA LEU A 696 15.50 -55.46 0.82
C LEU A 696 16.77 -55.90 1.55
N GLY A 697 17.37 -57.04 1.19
CA GLY A 697 18.48 -57.64 1.95
C GLY A 697 19.71 -56.74 2.11
N LEU A 698 20.13 -56.02 1.06
CA LEU A 698 21.26 -55.08 1.11
C LEU A 698 20.92 -53.80 1.89
N ALA A 699 19.70 -53.28 1.75
CA ALA A 699 19.22 -52.13 2.53
C ALA A 699 19.17 -52.45 4.03
N ILE A 700 18.65 -53.64 4.39
CA ILE A 700 18.63 -54.13 5.77
C ILE A 700 20.05 -54.31 6.30
N ALA A 701 20.93 -54.98 5.55
CA ALA A 701 22.32 -55.17 5.94
C ALA A 701 23.04 -53.83 6.21
N SER A 702 22.83 -52.84 5.33
CA SER A 702 23.41 -51.49 5.47
C SER A 702 22.90 -50.78 6.72
N LYS A 703 21.59 -50.83 7.00
CA LYS A 703 21.02 -50.23 8.21
C LYS A 703 21.46 -50.93 9.50
N ILE A 704 21.57 -52.26 9.49
CA ILE A 704 22.10 -53.03 10.64
C ILE A 704 23.58 -52.67 10.86
N ALA A 705 24.39 -52.57 9.81
CA ALA A 705 25.78 -52.14 9.91
C ALA A 705 25.88 -50.74 10.53
N ALA A 706 25.03 -49.80 10.09
CA ALA A 706 24.96 -48.46 10.66
C ALA A 706 24.59 -48.46 12.15
N MET A 707 23.65 -49.31 12.58
CA MET A 707 23.32 -49.48 13.99
C MET A 707 24.47 -50.06 14.81
N LEU A 708 25.27 -50.95 14.22
CA LEU A 708 26.52 -51.46 14.80
C LEU A 708 27.69 -50.46 14.72
N GLY A 709 27.44 -49.22 14.27
CA GLY A 709 28.44 -48.15 14.17
C GLY A 709 29.38 -48.26 12.96
N SER A 710 28.96 -48.99 11.91
CA SER A 710 29.75 -49.27 10.71
C SER A 710 28.99 -48.95 9.42
N TRP A 711 29.66 -49.05 8.27
CA TRP A 711 29.06 -48.84 6.95
C TRP A 711 29.52 -49.96 6.01
N ILE A 712 28.61 -50.44 5.15
CA ILE A 712 28.97 -51.41 4.11
C ILE A 712 29.59 -50.64 2.95
N HIS A 713 30.82 -50.99 2.63
CA HIS A 713 31.54 -50.53 1.45
C HIS A 713 31.41 -51.54 0.33
N VAL A 714 31.43 -51.05 -0.92
CA VAL A 714 31.34 -51.88 -2.13
C VAL A 714 32.36 -51.42 -3.17
N GLU A 715 33.07 -52.39 -3.74
CA GLU A 715 33.85 -52.23 -4.96
C GLU A 715 33.35 -53.26 -5.97
N SER A 716 33.00 -52.83 -7.17
CA SER A 716 32.53 -53.75 -8.20
C SER A 716 32.83 -53.23 -9.60
N GLU A 717 33.22 -54.15 -10.48
CA GLU A 717 33.35 -53.90 -11.91
C GLU A 717 32.39 -54.84 -12.66
N PRO A 718 31.62 -54.33 -13.65
CA PRO A 718 30.79 -55.18 -14.49
C PRO A 718 31.61 -56.32 -15.07
N ASP A 719 31.02 -57.50 -15.02
CA ASP A 719 31.58 -58.75 -15.50
C ASP A 719 32.84 -59.27 -14.78
N ARG A 720 33.21 -58.68 -13.64
CA ARG A 720 34.35 -59.12 -12.80
C ARG A 720 33.98 -59.46 -11.37
N GLY A 721 32.76 -59.15 -10.95
CA GLY A 721 32.23 -59.45 -9.61
C GLY A 721 32.24 -58.26 -8.66
N SER A 722 31.96 -58.52 -7.39
CA SER A 722 31.79 -57.50 -6.36
C SER A 722 32.51 -57.88 -5.06
N ARG A 723 33.03 -56.88 -4.35
CA ARG A 723 33.56 -57.02 -3.00
C ARG A 723 32.80 -56.09 -2.07
N PHE A 724 32.13 -56.67 -1.07
CA PHE A 724 31.44 -55.96 0.00
C PHE A 724 32.21 -56.15 1.30
N TRP A 725 32.40 -55.08 2.09
CA TRP A 725 33.02 -55.20 3.40
C TRP A 725 32.49 -54.17 4.40
N PHE A 726 32.63 -54.46 5.68
CA PHE A 726 32.31 -53.54 6.77
C PHE A 726 33.23 -53.80 7.97
N ASP A 727 33.51 -52.74 8.72
CA ASP A 727 34.48 -52.74 9.82
C ASP A 727 33.75 -52.59 11.16
N LEU A 728 33.85 -53.58 12.04
CA LEU A 728 33.23 -53.53 13.37
C LEU A 728 34.27 -53.27 14.44
N ARG A 729 33.93 -52.38 15.37
CA ARG A 729 34.67 -52.14 16.62
C ARG A 729 33.88 -52.76 17.77
N LEU A 730 34.39 -53.86 18.32
CA LEU A 730 33.68 -54.73 19.25
C LEU A 730 34.40 -54.80 20.60
N GLU A 731 33.64 -54.83 21.69
CA GLU A 731 34.18 -55.06 23.04
C GLU A 731 34.61 -56.53 23.19
N ARG A 732 35.77 -56.79 23.80
CA ARG A 732 36.23 -58.16 24.12
C ARG A 732 35.37 -58.76 25.23
N ALA A 733 35.03 -60.04 25.10
CA ALA A 733 34.26 -60.78 26.10
C ALA A 733 35.01 -62.01 26.62
N LEU A 734 34.54 -62.56 27.74
CA LEU A 734 34.99 -63.84 28.28
C LEU A 734 34.04 -64.97 27.82
N PRO A 735 34.52 -66.21 27.64
CA PRO A 735 33.69 -67.36 27.31
C PRO A 735 32.56 -67.51 28.34
N ALA A 736 31.31 -67.53 27.89
CA ALA A 736 30.17 -67.82 28.76
C ALA A 736 30.14 -69.32 29.08
N ALA A 737 29.90 -69.67 30.35
CA ALA A 737 29.81 -71.07 30.79
C ALA A 737 28.70 -71.83 30.03
N GLU A 738 29.09 -72.88 29.30
CA GLU A 738 28.21 -73.69 28.46
C GLU A 738 27.05 -74.32 29.27
N THR A 739 25.81 -74.01 28.88
CA THR A 739 24.68 -74.91 29.12
C THR A 739 24.44 -75.67 27.82
N SER A 740 24.89 -76.92 27.81
CA SER A 740 24.85 -77.84 26.68
C SER A 740 23.43 -78.03 26.11
N ARG A 741 23.32 -77.94 24.79
CA ARG A 741 22.13 -78.18 23.96
C ARG A 741 22.04 -79.63 23.46
N ASP A 742 22.42 -80.61 24.26
CA ASP A 742 22.31 -82.03 23.90
C ASP A 742 21.20 -82.72 24.69
N GLY A 743 20.13 -83.14 24.01
CA GLY A 743 19.10 -83.98 24.61
C GLY A 743 17.75 -84.01 23.89
N LEU A 744 17.69 -84.52 22.66
CA LEU A 744 16.44 -84.94 22.03
C LEU A 744 16.59 -86.37 21.50
N LEU A 745 15.52 -87.16 21.67
CA LEU A 745 15.22 -88.49 21.11
C LEU A 745 15.33 -89.69 22.09
N ALA A 746 14.24 -89.91 22.83
CA ALA A 746 13.74 -91.25 23.16
C ALA A 746 12.21 -91.22 22.98
N GLU A 747 11.71 -91.86 21.92
CA GLU A 747 10.29 -91.84 21.49
C GLU A 747 9.32 -92.49 22.49
N ASP A 748 9.80 -93.30 23.44
CA ASP A 748 8.94 -94.04 24.37
C ASP A 748 8.43 -93.22 25.59
N ALA A 749 8.99 -92.03 25.86
CA ALA A 749 8.67 -91.26 27.07
C ALA A 749 7.33 -90.50 27.04
N TYR A 750 6.70 -90.40 25.86
CA TYR A 750 5.56 -89.50 25.60
C TYR A 750 4.22 -90.23 25.41
N LYS A 751 4.25 -91.55 25.19
CA LYS A 751 3.06 -92.34 24.84
C LYS A 751 2.08 -92.48 26.01
N GLY A 752 0.80 -92.15 25.78
CA GLY A 752 -0.29 -92.26 26.76
C GLY A 752 -0.39 -91.09 27.75
N ARG A 753 0.40 -90.01 27.55
CA ARG A 753 0.27 -88.77 28.32
C ARG A 753 -0.95 -87.98 27.85
N LYS A 754 -1.71 -87.36 28.76
CA LYS A 754 -2.88 -86.54 28.46
C LYS A 754 -2.56 -85.06 28.59
N VAL A 755 -2.72 -84.32 27.50
CA VAL A 755 -2.42 -82.88 27.43
C VAL A 755 -3.68 -82.11 27.06
N ILE A 756 -4.03 -81.07 27.83
CA ILE A 756 -5.06 -80.13 27.41
C ILE A 756 -4.43 -79.12 26.44
N VAL A 757 -5.04 -78.91 25.29
CA VAL A 757 -4.66 -77.91 24.30
C VAL A 757 -5.76 -76.86 24.23
N ALA A 758 -5.50 -75.70 24.83
CA ALA A 758 -6.38 -74.54 24.81
C ALA A 758 -5.96 -73.57 23.70
N GLU A 759 -6.72 -73.56 22.60
CA GLU A 759 -6.48 -72.77 21.40
C GLU A 759 -7.83 -72.46 20.76
N ASP A 760 -8.13 -71.18 20.56
CA ASP A 760 -9.41 -70.70 20.03
C ASP A 760 -9.50 -70.79 18.50
N HIS A 761 -8.36 -70.82 17.81
CA HIS A 761 -8.32 -70.94 16.35
C HIS A 761 -8.36 -72.42 15.89
N PRO A 762 -9.42 -72.87 15.19
CA PRO A 762 -9.66 -74.30 14.88
C PRO A 762 -8.52 -74.96 14.09
N ILE A 763 -7.91 -74.20 13.18
CA ILE A 763 -6.80 -74.70 12.35
C ILE A 763 -5.54 -74.91 13.20
N ASN A 764 -5.19 -73.96 14.07
CA ASN A 764 -4.00 -74.07 14.94
C ASN A 764 -4.18 -75.23 15.90
N ALA A 765 -5.37 -75.34 16.49
CA ALA A 765 -5.77 -76.42 17.37
C ALA A 765 -5.61 -77.80 16.68
N SER A 766 -6.00 -77.90 15.39
CA SER A 766 -5.84 -79.12 14.60
C SER A 766 -4.36 -79.45 14.29
N ILE A 767 -3.53 -78.45 14.05
CA ILE A 767 -2.10 -78.61 13.77
C ILE A 767 -1.38 -79.10 15.02
N VAL A 768 -1.61 -78.46 16.17
CA VAL A 768 -1.00 -78.85 17.45
C VAL A 768 -1.44 -80.24 17.87
N ARG A 769 -2.74 -80.56 17.74
CA ARG A 769 -3.25 -81.91 17.98
C ARG A 769 -2.52 -82.95 17.12
N ARG A 770 -2.49 -82.75 15.80
CA ARG A 770 -1.86 -83.70 14.86
C ARG A 770 -0.36 -83.83 15.08
N MET A 771 0.29 -82.76 15.55
CA MET A 771 1.69 -82.75 15.95
C MET A 771 1.92 -83.67 17.16
N LEU A 772 1.15 -83.49 18.24
CA LEU A 772 1.25 -84.26 19.48
C LEU A 772 0.80 -85.73 19.34
N GLU A 773 -0.29 -85.98 18.60
CA GLU A 773 -0.82 -87.33 18.35
C GLU A 773 0.18 -88.22 17.60
N LYS A 774 1.00 -87.65 16.71
CA LYS A 774 2.08 -88.40 16.03
C LYS A 774 3.08 -89.04 17.00
N TRP A 775 3.14 -88.55 18.24
CA TRP A 775 4.06 -89.01 19.29
C TRP A 775 3.32 -89.75 20.41
N GLY A 776 2.06 -90.13 20.18
CA GLY A 776 1.26 -90.94 21.11
C GLY A 776 0.73 -90.18 22.32
N ILE A 777 0.71 -88.84 22.29
CA ILE A 777 0.11 -87.98 23.32
C ILE A 777 -1.39 -87.84 23.03
N GLU A 778 -2.23 -88.09 24.04
CA GLU A 778 -3.67 -87.87 24.00
C GLU A 778 -3.99 -86.38 24.24
N CYS A 779 -4.74 -85.76 23.33
CA CYS A 779 -5.05 -84.34 23.39
C CYS A 779 -6.52 -84.08 23.77
N LEU A 780 -6.75 -83.34 24.85
CA LEU A 780 -8.06 -82.80 25.22
C LEU A 780 -8.14 -81.35 24.75
N MET A 781 -9.19 -81.00 24.02
CA MET A 781 -9.24 -79.73 23.29
C MET A 781 -10.13 -78.73 24.03
N ALA A 782 -9.65 -77.51 24.20
CA ALA A 782 -10.40 -76.40 24.75
C ALA A 782 -10.37 -75.21 23.79
N GLU A 783 -11.54 -74.66 23.46
CA GLU A 783 -11.65 -73.54 22.51
C GLU A 783 -11.52 -72.16 23.19
N ASN A 784 -11.39 -72.13 24.52
CA ASN A 784 -11.10 -70.93 25.30
C ASN A 784 -10.60 -71.29 26.71
N GLY A 785 -10.12 -70.29 27.45
CA GLY A 785 -9.59 -70.48 28.80
C GLY A 785 -10.60 -71.03 29.82
N ARG A 786 -11.90 -70.72 29.66
CA ARG A 786 -12.95 -71.21 30.57
C ARG A 786 -13.14 -72.71 30.39
N ILE A 787 -13.28 -73.18 29.14
CA ILE A 787 -13.37 -74.60 28.82
C ILE A 787 -12.12 -75.34 29.29
N CYS A 788 -10.93 -74.75 29.15
CA CYS A 788 -9.70 -75.37 29.66
C CYS A 788 -9.74 -75.58 31.18
N ALA A 789 -10.18 -74.57 31.93
CA ALA A 789 -10.36 -74.67 33.38
C ALA A 789 -11.45 -75.69 33.74
N ASP A 790 -12.56 -75.72 33.02
CA ASP A 790 -13.67 -76.65 33.26
C ASP A 790 -13.27 -78.12 32.98
N ILE A 791 -12.54 -78.38 31.88
CA ILE A 791 -11.98 -79.71 31.57
C ILE A 791 -11.01 -80.14 32.67
N PHE A 792 -10.10 -79.26 33.10
CA PHE A 792 -9.19 -79.58 34.19
C PHE A 792 -9.97 -79.87 35.48
N ALA A 793 -10.94 -79.04 35.85
CA ALA A 793 -11.78 -79.20 37.06
C ALA A 793 -12.61 -80.48 37.06
N ALA A 794 -13.05 -80.96 35.89
CA ALA A 794 -13.80 -82.21 35.74
C ALA A 794 -12.90 -83.46 35.70
N SER A 795 -11.59 -83.30 35.46
CA SER A 795 -10.62 -84.41 35.39
C SER A 795 -10.25 -84.91 36.79
N ALA A 796 -9.92 -86.20 36.92
CA ALA A 796 -9.45 -86.75 38.18
C ALA A 796 -8.05 -86.18 38.55
N PRO A 797 -7.69 -86.07 39.84
CA PRO A 797 -6.37 -85.59 40.24
C PRO A 797 -5.24 -86.39 39.57
N LYS A 798 -4.26 -85.69 38.98
CA LYS A 798 -3.13 -86.21 38.21
C LYS A 798 -3.50 -86.94 36.91
N GLU A 799 -4.70 -86.74 36.39
CA GLU A 799 -5.10 -87.26 35.07
C GLU A 799 -4.49 -86.46 33.91
N ILE A 800 -4.23 -85.16 34.11
CA ILE A 800 -3.69 -84.26 33.09
C ILE A 800 -2.19 -84.04 33.33
N ASP A 801 -1.36 -84.36 32.34
CA ASP A 801 0.10 -84.31 32.44
C ASP A 801 0.68 -82.93 32.07
N ALA A 802 0.02 -82.18 31.19
CA ALA A 802 0.38 -80.80 30.86
C ALA A 802 -0.80 -80.06 30.22
N ILE A 803 -0.69 -78.73 30.20
CA ILE A 803 -1.65 -77.84 29.52
C ILE A 803 -0.85 -76.93 28.58
N LEU A 804 -1.16 -76.98 27.29
CA LEU A 804 -0.74 -75.97 26.32
C LEU A 804 -1.82 -74.90 26.28
N MET A 805 -1.45 -73.66 26.61
CA MET A 805 -2.39 -72.58 26.84
C MET A 805 -2.08 -71.40 25.92
N ASP A 806 -2.95 -71.12 24.95
CA ASP A 806 -2.89 -69.85 24.23
C ASP A 806 -3.16 -68.68 25.19
N ILE A 807 -2.35 -67.62 25.08
CA ILE A 807 -2.46 -66.45 25.93
C ILE A 807 -3.73 -65.65 25.59
N GLN A 808 -3.99 -65.47 24.29
CA GLN A 808 -5.06 -64.61 23.80
C GLN A 808 -6.21 -65.47 23.29
N MET A 809 -7.18 -65.73 24.17
CA MET A 809 -8.41 -66.45 23.84
C MET A 809 -9.64 -65.61 24.25
N PRO A 810 -10.78 -65.74 23.56
CA PRO A 810 -12.04 -65.13 23.94
C PRO A 810 -12.60 -65.73 25.25
N ILE A 811 -13.54 -65.04 25.90
CA ILE A 811 -14.23 -65.42 27.15
C ILE A 811 -13.33 -65.42 28.39
N MET A 812 -12.20 -66.10 28.35
CA MET A 812 -11.20 -66.14 29.41
C MET A 812 -9.83 -66.29 28.77
N THR A 813 -8.95 -65.35 29.08
CA THR A 813 -7.57 -65.35 28.58
C THR A 813 -6.77 -66.51 29.17
N GLY A 814 -5.67 -66.88 28.52
CA GLY A 814 -4.78 -67.92 29.05
C GLY A 814 -4.22 -67.57 30.43
N TYR A 815 -3.95 -66.28 30.70
CA TYR A 815 -3.50 -65.81 32.00
C TYR A 815 -4.56 -66.00 33.09
N GLU A 816 -5.82 -65.66 32.80
CA GLU A 816 -6.94 -65.84 33.72
C GLU A 816 -7.24 -67.31 33.96
N ALA A 817 -7.16 -68.15 32.90
CA ALA A 817 -7.34 -69.59 33.02
C ALA A 817 -6.24 -70.24 33.85
N ALA A 818 -4.98 -69.84 33.67
CA ALA A 818 -3.88 -70.32 34.48
C ALA A 818 -4.08 -69.96 35.97
N ARG A 819 -4.46 -68.71 36.28
CA ARG A 819 -4.78 -68.32 37.66
C ARG A 819 -5.96 -69.12 38.23
N ALA A 820 -7.04 -69.24 37.47
CA ALA A 820 -8.21 -70.00 37.87
C ALA A 820 -7.86 -71.47 38.17
N ILE A 821 -7.01 -72.10 37.35
CA ILE A 821 -6.51 -73.46 37.59
C ILE A 821 -5.66 -73.52 38.87
N ARG A 822 -4.77 -72.54 39.09
CA ARG A 822 -3.90 -72.49 40.29
C ARG A 822 -4.67 -72.24 41.58
N GLU A 823 -5.83 -71.58 41.52
CA GLU A 823 -6.70 -71.28 42.67
C GLU A 823 -7.65 -72.45 43.06
N MET A 824 -7.72 -73.54 42.28
CA MET A 824 -8.61 -74.66 42.59
C MET A 824 -8.14 -75.45 43.82
N GLU A 825 -9.07 -75.80 44.71
CA GLU A 825 -8.81 -76.65 45.89
C GLU A 825 -8.62 -78.14 45.52
N ARG A 826 -7.53 -78.44 44.81
CA ARG A 826 -7.14 -79.80 44.39
C ARG A 826 -5.61 -79.98 44.41
N PRO A 827 -5.10 -81.17 44.75
CA PRO A 827 -3.69 -81.37 45.06
C PRO A 827 -2.73 -81.23 43.87
N ASP A 828 -3.22 -81.34 42.63
CA ASP A 828 -2.44 -81.25 41.39
C ASP A 828 -2.57 -79.89 40.67
N ALA A 829 -3.47 -79.01 41.11
CA ALA A 829 -3.65 -77.68 40.54
C ALA A 829 -2.38 -76.82 40.63
N ALA A 830 -1.63 -76.91 41.73
CA ALA A 830 -0.40 -76.14 41.92
C ALA A 830 0.78 -76.66 41.08
N SER A 831 0.76 -77.95 40.69
CA SER A 831 1.92 -78.64 40.09
C SER A 831 1.75 -79.02 38.63
N VAL A 832 0.53 -79.01 38.07
CA VAL A 832 0.33 -79.30 36.64
C VAL A 832 1.10 -78.30 35.76
N PRO A 833 1.96 -78.74 34.83
CA PRO A 833 2.68 -77.85 33.92
C PRO A 833 1.73 -77.10 32.99
N ILE A 834 1.78 -75.77 33.00
CA ILE A 834 1.07 -74.91 32.05
C ILE A 834 2.11 -74.22 31.16
N ILE A 835 2.07 -74.49 29.86
CA ILE A 835 3.00 -74.00 28.85
C ILE A 835 2.26 -72.97 27.99
N ALA A 836 2.70 -71.72 28.04
CA ALA A 836 2.11 -70.63 27.28
C ALA A 836 2.42 -70.77 25.78
N LEU A 837 1.41 -70.69 24.92
CA LEU A 837 1.59 -70.51 23.48
C LEU A 837 1.46 -69.01 23.19
N THR A 838 2.57 -68.37 22.80
CA THR A 838 2.63 -66.92 22.60
C THR A 838 2.91 -66.58 21.13
N ALA A 839 2.31 -65.50 20.63
CA ALA A 839 2.65 -64.96 19.30
C ALA A 839 3.93 -64.11 19.31
N ASN A 840 4.48 -63.77 20.49
CA ASN A 840 5.57 -62.82 20.65
C ASN A 840 6.70 -63.36 21.52
N ALA A 841 7.95 -63.19 21.08
CA ALA A 841 9.16 -63.71 21.75
C ALA A 841 9.77 -62.74 22.81
N PHE A 842 9.03 -61.70 23.22
CA PHE A 842 9.53 -60.64 24.11
C PHE A 842 9.41 -61.01 25.60
N ASP A 843 10.37 -60.57 26.41
CA ASP A 843 10.49 -60.86 27.86
C ASP A 843 9.26 -60.44 28.71
N GLU A 844 8.46 -59.48 28.25
CA GLU A 844 7.28 -59.00 28.97
C GLU A 844 6.16 -60.05 29.08
N ASP A 845 5.92 -60.84 28.02
CA ASP A 845 4.91 -61.90 28.05
C ASP A 845 5.40 -63.11 28.86
N ALA A 846 6.71 -63.38 28.85
CA ALA A 846 7.31 -64.41 29.70
C ALA A 846 7.19 -64.05 31.20
N SER A 847 7.36 -62.76 31.56
CA SER A 847 7.18 -62.27 32.93
C SER A 847 5.72 -62.37 33.40
N LYS A 848 4.77 -61.94 32.55
CA LYS A 848 3.32 -62.03 32.84
C LYS A 848 2.83 -63.47 32.92
N ALA A 849 3.30 -64.35 32.03
CA ALA A 849 3.00 -65.78 32.05
C ALA A 849 3.48 -66.44 33.36
N ARG A 850 4.72 -66.14 33.77
CA ARG A 850 5.26 -66.63 35.04
C ARG A 850 4.47 -66.11 36.24
N ALA A 851 4.10 -64.82 36.23
CA ALA A 851 3.26 -64.22 37.28
C ALA A 851 1.84 -64.81 37.34
N ALA A 852 1.31 -65.33 36.22
CA ALA A 852 0.05 -66.05 36.16
C ALA A 852 0.15 -67.54 36.59
N GLY A 853 1.35 -68.01 36.95
CA GLY A 853 1.59 -69.38 37.40
C GLY A 853 1.92 -70.37 36.28
N MET A 854 2.27 -69.90 35.07
CA MET A 854 2.72 -70.75 33.96
C MET A 854 4.21 -71.10 34.08
N ASN A 855 4.60 -72.26 33.55
CA ASN A 855 5.90 -72.88 33.78
C ASN A 855 6.89 -72.68 32.64
N ALA A 856 6.41 -72.53 31.40
CA ALA A 856 7.23 -72.31 30.21
C ALA A 856 6.44 -71.57 29.12
N HIS A 857 7.10 -71.17 28.03
CA HIS A 857 6.44 -70.59 26.86
C HIS A 857 7.02 -71.14 25.54
N VAL A 858 6.20 -71.15 24.50
CA VAL A 858 6.54 -71.55 23.12
C VAL A 858 6.01 -70.48 22.16
N VAL A 859 6.85 -70.01 21.25
CA VAL A 859 6.49 -68.98 20.27
C VAL A 859 5.80 -69.62 19.06
N LYS A 860 4.73 -69.00 18.57
CA LYS A 860 4.03 -69.36 17.33
C LYS A 860 4.77 -68.71 16.12
N PRO A 861 4.94 -69.41 14.97
CA PRO A 861 4.50 -70.77 14.67
C PRO A 861 5.30 -71.81 15.44
N ILE A 862 4.60 -72.84 15.94
CA ILE A 862 5.15 -73.81 16.89
C ILE A 862 6.19 -74.70 16.18
N ASP A 863 7.44 -74.58 16.60
CA ASP A 863 8.47 -75.56 16.26
C ASP A 863 8.30 -76.81 17.12
N ILE A 864 8.08 -77.94 16.43
CA ILE A 864 7.80 -79.21 17.05
C ILE A 864 8.97 -79.73 17.92
N SER A 865 10.21 -79.46 17.53
CA SER A 865 11.41 -79.87 18.25
C SER A 865 11.55 -79.10 19.56
N VAL A 866 11.20 -77.80 19.53
CA VAL A 866 11.22 -76.92 20.71
C VAL A 866 10.12 -77.31 21.69
N LEU A 867 8.89 -77.53 21.20
CA LEU A 867 7.77 -77.96 22.03
C LEU A 867 8.07 -79.29 22.73
N TYR A 868 8.68 -80.25 22.03
CA TYR A 868 9.11 -81.51 22.66
C TYR A 868 10.24 -81.35 23.66
N GLY A 869 11.24 -80.52 23.37
CA GLY A 869 12.29 -80.23 24.32
C GLY A 869 11.73 -79.68 25.64
N ILE A 870 10.65 -78.89 25.58
CA ILE A 870 9.98 -78.33 26.76
C ILE A 870 9.13 -79.39 27.47
N LEU A 871 8.27 -80.12 26.75
CA LEU A 871 7.43 -81.17 27.33
C LEU A 871 8.29 -82.28 27.98
N GLY A 872 9.40 -82.65 27.34
CA GLY A 872 10.35 -83.63 27.85
C GLY A 872 10.97 -83.25 29.19
N LYS A 873 11.17 -81.95 29.47
CA LYS A 873 11.65 -81.47 30.79
C LYS A 873 10.63 -81.74 31.89
N PHE A 874 9.34 -81.60 31.61
CA PHE A 874 8.29 -81.78 32.60
C PHE A 874 7.86 -83.25 32.77
N PHE A 875 7.91 -84.05 31.70
CA PHE A 875 7.54 -85.47 31.77
C PHE A 875 8.61 -86.38 32.42
N LYS A 876 9.87 -85.96 32.46
CA LYS A 876 10.96 -86.69 33.14
C LYS A 876 10.94 -86.58 34.68
N GLY A 877 10.10 -85.71 35.26
CA GLY A 877 10.08 -85.38 36.69
C GLY A 877 9.08 -86.15 37.57
N GLY A 878 8.33 -87.12 37.03
CA GLY A 878 7.34 -87.88 37.81
C GLY A 878 7.45 -89.39 37.57
N GLN A 879 8.12 -90.10 38.47
CA GLN A 879 7.87 -91.53 38.65
C GLN A 879 6.43 -91.69 39.16
N ARG A 880 5.66 -92.57 38.52
CA ARG A 880 4.40 -93.07 39.06
C ARG A 880 4.65 -93.90 40.31
#